data_AF-A0A919EY47-F1
#
_entry.id   AF-A0A919EY47-F1
#
_cell.length_a   1.000
_cell.length_b   1.000
_cell.length_c   1.000
_cell.angle_alpha   90.00
_cell.angle_beta   90.00
_cell.angle_gamma   90.00
#
_symmetry.space_group_name_H-M   'P 1'
#
loop_
_entity.id
_entity.type
_entity.pdbx_description
1 polymer ?
#
loop_
_entity_poly.entity_id
_entity_poly.type
_entity_poly.pdbx_seq_one_letter_code
_entity_poly.pdbx_strand_id
1 'polypeptide(L)'
;MVTTSPFSQRTPAPATVGIIGLGSRGIGVLERLVTHAARPDWTGRRLVVEVVDPDGTGIGIHAVDQPDHLLLNTVAAQVSLFPDEATVGEVIGDRGPDLYTWVTDRGLKVGEDGYTLGDEGRPVRPDDYLPRRVLGEYLAWFLRRLLDRVPEHVEIRFHRATATGLSAGPDDSRRITLDTGETLRVDTVFLTTGHTPPAAPDPGAPGGHRRVHGIYPPAAAFADVTAGQTVALGGTGLSAMDVLASLTLGRGGRYEAADEGLRYLPSGREPRILLFSRTGIPFRARPAANRTGGPYRPVVFTPGALDRLRSAGDDRPLSLHGDLLPLIRTEMRIAFHRRAAALARGTDAEHALTERLRAAADAGTVEDDLRALDREHADRFGHFDPQEQLFPDSAEFDSSDAYQKWYEERLRSDLVEARLGLGGSPVKAGLEVLRDLRDVIRHAVDFGGLDEDSHDEFYGSFTATLNRSVTGPQLDRHEELLALLEAGVVSVPFGPAPRVEWDGRAWRISSTRLGTGHGAPADWLAYATSGQPDVEATGSPLLADLLAGGRIRRHRPGARSSRGVDITADQHPVAADGRPDRKVRVLGPLCEGATFYNHYVPSPGGRNRALADADRCVTAALAELAAAEPDTSRSPAQ
;
A
#
# COMPACT_ATOMS: atom_id res chain seq x y z
N MET A 1 -21.90 48.77 -51.31
CA MET A 1 -21.87 47.30 -51.14
C MET A 1 -20.56 46.98 -50.43
N VAL A 2 -20.57 47.03 -49.10
CA VAL A 2 -19.39 46.77 -48.26
C VAL A 2 -19.45 45.30 -47.88
N THR A 3 -18.52 44.51 -48.40
CA THR A 3 -18.35 43.10 -48.06
C THR A 3 -17.80 42.99 -46.64
N THR A 4 -18.66 42.58 -45.71
CA THR A 4 -18.26 42.15 -44.37
C THR A 4 -17.55 40.80 -44.48
N SER A 5 -16.27 40.78 -44.08
CA SER A 5 -15.49 39.56 -43.89
C SER A 5 -16.15 38.70 -42.81
N PRO A 6 -16.31 37.38 -42.99
CA PRO A 6 -16.80 36.53 -41.92
C PRO A 6 -15.76 36.53 -40.80
N PHE A 7 -16.18 36.95 -39.60
CA PHE A 7 -15.41 36.77 -38.38
C PHE A 7 -15.13 35.27 -38.24
N SER A 8 -13.87 34.88 -38.40
CA SER A 8 -13.38 33.57 -37.98
C SER A 8 -13.57 33.49 -36.45
N GLN A 9 -14.65 32.86 -36.00
CA GLN A 9 -14.79 32.46 -34.60
C GLN A 9 -13.59 31.55 -34.30
N ARG A 10 -12.59 32.07 -33.59
CA ARG A 10 -11.48 31.25 -33.08
C ARG A 10 -12.11 30.23 -32.15
N THR A 11 -12.11 28.96 -32.55
CA THR A 11 -12.40 27.87 -31.64
C THR A 11 -11.41 28.01 -30.47
N PRO A 12 -11.89 28.08 -29.21
CA PRO A 12 -10.98 28.15 -28.07
C PRO A 12 -10.00 26.98 -28.11
N ALA A 13 -8.75 27.25 -27.73
CA ALA A 13 -7.74 26.20 -27.66
C ALA A 13 -8.21 25.10 -26.68
N PRO A 14 -7.96 23.82 -26.99
CA PRO A 14 -8.39 22.74 -26.11
C PRO A 14 -7.70 22.84 -24.75
N ALA A 15 -8.47 22.60 -23.68
CA ALA A 15 -7.90 22.37 -22.35
C ALA A 15 -7.05 21.10 -22.39
N THR A 16 -5.86 21.14 -21.81
CA THR A 16 -4.90 20.03 -21.88
C THR A 16 -4.46 19.56 -20.49
N VAL A 17 -4.61 18.27 -20.21
CA VAL A 17 -4.23 17.63 -18.93
C VAL A 17 -3.11 16.62 -19.19
N GLY A 18 -2.02 16.70 -18.43
CA GLY A 18 -0.97 15.68 -18.43
C GLY A 18 -1.18 14.65 -17.31
N ILE A 19 -1.01 13.37 -17.60
CA ILE A 19 -0.92 12.30 -16.59
C ILE A 19 0.45 11.65 -16.74
N ILE A 20 1.26 11.68 -15.69
CA ILE A 20 2.57 11.02 -15.66
C ILE A 20 2.47 9.76 -14.79
N GLY A 21 2.66 8.60 -15.40
CA GLY A 21 2.41 7.27 -14.85
C GLY A 21 0.99 6.80 -15.15
N LEU A 22 0.85 5.57 -15.64
CA LEU A 22 -0.44 4.95 -15.94
C LEU A 22 -0.65 3.66 -15.12
N GLY A 23 -0.15 3.62 -13.88
CA GLY A 23 -0.53 2.56 -12.94
C GLY A 23 -1.99 2.71 -12.46
N SER A 24 -2.38 1.94 -11.45
CA SER A 24 -3.73 2.02 -10.85
C SER A 24 -4.15 3.42 -10.40
N ARG A 25 -3.19 4.28 -10.00
CA ARG A 25 -3.44 5.70 -9.68
C ARG A 25 -3.71 6.55 -10.92
N GLY A 26 -2.90 6.42 -11.96
CA GLY A 26 -3.08 7.13 -13.23
C GLY A 26 -4.36 6.71 -13.94
N ILE A 27 -4.69 5.42 -13.95
CA ILE A 27 -5.98 4.92 -14.44
C ILE A 27 -7.15 5.51 -13.66
N GLY A 28 -7.03 5.60 -12.33
CA GLY A 28 -8.05 6.24 -11.50
C GLY A 28 -8.28 7.71 -11.91
N VAL A 29 -7.22 8.49 -12.11
CA VAL A 29 -7.31 9.87 -12.62
C VAL A 29 -7.97 9.92 -14.00
N LEU A 30 -7.56 9.04 -14.92
CA LEU A 30 -8.12 8.97 -16.26
C LEU A 30 -9.61 8.61 -16.25
N GLU A 31 -10.01 7.65 -15.41
CA GLU A 31 -11.42 7.29 -15.22
C GLU A 31 -12.23 8.50 -14.74
N ARG A 32 -11.74 9.22 -13.73
CA ARG A 32 -12.42 10.42 -13.25
C ARG A 32 -12.52 11.49 -14.33
N LEU A 33 -11.46 11.72 -15.12
CA LEU A 33 -11.47 12.71 -16.20
C LEU A 33 -12.52 12.38 -17.26
N VAL A 34 -12.55 11.13 -17.73
CA VAL A 34 -13.55 10.67 -18.71
C VAL A 34 -14.97 10.81 -18.16
N THR A 35 -15.19 10.37 -16.93
CA THR A 35 -16.52 10.43 -16.29
C THR A 35 -17.00 11.87 -16.09
N HIS A 36 -16.16 12.78 -15.60
CA HIS A 36 -16.55 14.18 -15.42
C HIS A 36 -16.69 14.94 -16.74
N ALA A 37 -15.83 14.67 -17.72
CA ALA A 37 -15.92 15.31 -19.04
C ALA A 37 -17.16 14.84 -19.85
N ALA A 38 -17.74 13.69 -19.52
CA ALA A 38 -19.01 13.23 -20.10
C ALA A 38 -20.24 14.01 -19.59
N ARG A 39 -20.10 14.82 -18.54
CA ARG A 39 -21.22 15.59 -17.97
C ARG A 39 -21.66 16.73 -18.91
N PRO A 40 -22.94 17.14 -18.84
CA PRO A 40 -23.46 18.23 -19.66
C PRO A 40 -22.65 19.53 -19.57
N ASP A 41 -22.08 19.85 -18.40
CA ASP A 41 -21.26 21.06 -18.15
C ASP A 41 -19.99 21.15 -19.02
N TRP A 42 -19.56 20.02 -19.58
CA TRP A 42 -18.41 19.90 -20.47
C TRP A 42 -18.78 19.75 -21.95
N THR A 43 -20.07 19.75 -22.29
CA THR A 43 -20.53 19.66 -23.68
C THR A 43 -20.02 20.85 -24.49
N GLY A 44 -19.31 20.59 -25.58
CA GLY A 44 -18.75 21.62 -26.46
C GLY A 44 -17.38 22.17 -26.03
N ARG A 45 -16.82 21.72 -24.90
CA ARG A 45 -15.44 22.02 -24.49
C ARG A 45 -14.52 20.89 -24.92
N ARG A 46 -13.44 21.21 -25.63
CA ARG A 46 -12.48 20.19 -26.10
C ARG A 46 -11.44 19.93 -25.01
N LEU A 47 -11.26 18.67 -24.62
CA LEU A 47 -10.26 18.23 -23.65
C LEU A 47 -9.23 17.32 -24.32
N VAL A 48 -7.94 17.57 -24.11
CA VAL A 48 -6.85 16.69 -24.52
C VAL A 48 -6.18 16.14 -23.26
N VAL A 49 -6.00 14.82 -23.20
CA VAL A 49 -5.32 14.14 -22.10
C VAL A 49 -4.03 13.51 -22.65
N GLU A 50 -2.90 14.06 -22.25
CA GLU A 50 -1.56 13.58 -22.60
C GLU A 50 -1.10 12.59 -21.51
N VAL A 51 -1.12 11.29 -21.83
CA VAL A 51 -0.74 10.21 -20.91
C VAL A 51 0.69 9.78 -21.20
N VAL A 52 1.59 9.95 -20.23
CA VAL A 52 3.01 9.60 -20.33
C VAL A 52 3.31 8.42 -19.40
N ASP A 53 3.65 7.27 -19.98
CA ASP A 53 4.02 6.07 -19.24
C ASP A 53 4.97 5.20 -20.09
N PRO A 54 6.06 4.64 -19.53
CA PRO A 54 7.03 3.87 -20.32
C PRO A 54 6.42 2.64 -21.03
N ASP A 55 5.40 2.02 -20.41
CA ASP A 55 4.76 0.80 -20.91
C ASP A 55 3.43 1.11 -21.62
N GLY A 56 2.63 2.00 -21.03
CA GLY A 56 1.38 2.51 -21.59
C GLY A 56 0.25 1.49 -21.62
N THR A 57 0.37 0.33 -20.95
CA THR A 57 -0.67 -0.71 -20.94
C THR A 57 -1.63 -0.62 -19.75
N GLY A 58 -1.28 0.15 -18.72
CA GLY A 58 -2.07 0.29 -17.51
C GLY A 58 -1.73 -0.69 -16.38
N ILE A 59 -0.91 -1.72 -16.65
CA ILE A 59 -0.71 -2.83 -15.71
C ILE A 59 0.26 -2.50 -14.56
N GLY A 60 1.05 -1.43 -14.70
CA GLY A 60 2.09 -1.07 -13.73
C GLY A 60 3.09 -2.21 -13.52
N ILE A 61 3.32 -2.61 -12.27
CA ILE A 61 4.25 -3.71 -11.92
C ILE A 61 3.63 -5.11 -12.04
N HIS A 62 2.37 -5.21 -12.47
CA HIS A 62 1.62 -6.47 -12.54
C HIS A 62 1.70 -7.07 -13.95
N ALA A 63 2.92 -7.33 -14.43
CA ALA A 63 3.13 -7.89 -15.76
C ALA A 63 2.36 -9.21 -15.94
N VAL A 64 1.73 -9.38 -17.11
CA VAL A 64 0.82 -10.51 -17.39
C VAL A 64 1.55 -11.85 -17.59
N ASP A 65 2.87 -11.81 -17.72
CA ASP A 65 3.76 -12.97 -17.84
C ASP A 65 4.39 -13.38 -16.49
N GLN A 66 4.01 -12.73 -15.38
CA GLN A 66 4.45 -13.16 -14.05
C GLN A 66 3.93 -14.55 -13.71
N PRO A 67 4.75 -15.39 -13.04
CA PRO A 67 4.34 -16.73 -12.67
C PRO A 67 3.25 -16.74 -11.59
N ASP A 68 2.40 -17.76 -11.61
CA ASP A 68 1.21 -17.85 -10.76
C ASP A 68 1.50 -17.89 -9.26
N HIS A 69 2.69 -18.40 -8.89
CA HIS A 69 3.12 -18.43 -7.50
C HIS A 69 3.43 -17.04 -6.92
N LEU A 70 3.40 -15.96 -7.72
CA LEU A 70 3.46 -14.59 -7.21
C LEU A 70 2.04 -14.06 -7.01
N LEU A 71 1.55 -14.16 -5.78
CA LEU A 71 0.19 -13.81 -5.41
C LEU A 71 0.04 -12.31 -5.05
N LEU A 72 -1.18 -11.81 -5.17
CA LEU A 72 -1.58 -10.52 -4.63
C LEU A 72 -1.52 -10.54 -3.09
N ASN A 73 -1.39 -9.35 -2.50
CA ASN A 73 -1.44 -9.16 -1.04
C ASN A 73 -2.83 -8.70 -0.57
N THR A 74 -3.81 -8.71 -1.47
CA THR A 74 -5.19 -8.31 -1.24
C THR A 74 -6.08 -9.37 -1.88
N VAL A 75 -7.11 -9.78 -1.15
CA VAL A 75 -8.04 -10.82 -1.60
C VAL A 75 -8.86 -10.33 -2.80
N ALA A 76 -9.31 -11.27 -3.63
CA ALA A 76 -9.97 -10.98 -4.91
C ALA A 76 -11.15 -10.00 -4.77
N ALA A 77 -12.03 -10.19 -3.78
CA ALA A 77 -13.20 -9.33 -3.59
C ALA A 77 -12.87 -7.95 -2.98
N GLN A 78 -11.60 -7.68 -2.65
CA GLN A 78 -11.13 -6.40 -2.13
C GLN A 78 -10.35 -5.58 -3.17
N VAL A 79 -10.46 -5.93 -4.45
CA VAL A 79 -9.80 -5.23 -5.55
C VAL A 79 -10.83 -4.78 -6.59
N SER A 80 -10.92 -3.47 -6.82
CA SER A 80 -11.74 -2.90 -7.89
C SER A 80 -11.21 -1.53 -8.28
N LEU A 81 -11.22 -1.19 -9.57
CA LEU A 81 -10.96 0.18 -10.04
C LEU A 81 -12.25 1.00 -10.23
N PHE A 82 -13.42 0.36 -10.13
CA PHE A 82 -14.69 1.04 -10.29
C PHE A 82 -15.01 1.90 -9.06
N PRO A 83 -15.25 3.21 -9.22
CA PRO A 83 -15.64 4.06 -8.11
C PRO A 83 -17.00 3.67 -7.53
N ASP A 84 -17.08 3.64 -6.21
CA ASP A 84 -18.32 3.46 -5.46
C ASP A 84 -18.93 4.83 -5.07
N GLU A 85 -20.23 4.86 -4.84
CA GLU A 85 -20.99 6.05 -4.43
C GLU A 85 -20.52 6.58 -3.07
N ALA A 86 -20.15 5.67 -2.17
CA ALA A 86 -19.52 6.02 -0.89
C ALA A 86 -18.15 6.70 -1.05
N THR A 87 -17.56 6.66 -2.25
CA THR A 87 -16.25 7.25 -2.57
C THR A 87 -16.36 8.56 -3.35
N VAL A 88 -17.19 8.59 -4.40
CA VAL A 88 -17.26 9.71 -5.37
C VAL A 88 -18.64 10.37 -5.48
N GLY A 89 -19.59 9.97 -4.62
CA GLY A 89 -20.98 10.44 -4.70
C GLY A 89 -21.68 9.94 -5.97
N GLU A 90 -22.59 10.75 -6.51
CA GLU A 90 -23.46 10.35 -7.63
C GLU A 90 -22.76 10.33 -9.01
N VAL A 91 -21.54 10.90 -9.12
CA VAL A 91 -20.83 11.04 -10.40
C VAL A 91 -20.08 9.74 -10.75
N ILE A 92 -20.84 8.68 -10.98
CA ILE A 92 -20.30 7.35 -11.32
C ILE A 92 -20.46 7.09 -12.80
N GLY A 93 -19.35 6.82 -13.49
CA GLY A 93 -19.37 6.45 -14.90
C GLY A 93 -19.77 4.99 -15.09
N ASP A 94 -19.01 4.09 -14.46
CA ASP A 94 -19.20 2.64 -14.56
C ASP A 94 -19.15 2.01 -13.18
N ARG A 95 -20.04 1.05 -12.93
CA ARG A 95 -20.03 0.29 -11.68
C ARG A 95 -19.23 -1.00 -11.82
N GLY A 96 -19.20 -1.60 -13.02
CA GLY A 96 -18.42 -2.78 -13.41
C GLY A 96 -18.41 -3.95 -12.41
N PRO A 97 -17.63 -5.00 -12.70
CA PRO A 97 -17.27 -6.04 -11.74
C PRO A 97 -16.00 -5.66 -10.96
N ASP A 98 -15.95 -6.03 -9.68
CA ASP A 98 -14.68 -6.16 -8.96
C ASP A 98 -13.84 -7.32 -9.54
N LEU A 99 -12.59 -7.46 -9.09
CA LEU A 99 -11.69 -8.50 -9.61
C LEU A 99 -12.26 -9.90 -9.40
N TYR A 100 -12.87 -10.17 -8.24
CA TYR A 100 -13.50 -11.46 -7.94
C TYR A 100 -14.59 -11.79 -8.95
N THR A 101 -15.56 -10.90 -9.13
CA THR A 101 -16.68 -11.07 -10.06
C THR A 101 -16.16 -11.24 -11.49
N TRP A 102 -15.17 -10.44 -11.89
CA TRP A 102 -14.56 -10.50 -13.22
C TRP A 102 -13.87 -11.85 -13.49
N VAL A 103 -13.20 -12.43 -12.50
CA VAL A 103 -12.55 -13.74 -12.61
C VAL A 103 -13.59 -14.87 -12.64
N THR A 104 -14.62 -14.81 -11.79
CA THR A 104 -15.66 -15.84 -11.73
C THR A 104 -16.53 -15.87 -12.98
N ASP A 105 -16.85 -14.71 -13.56
CA ASP A 105 -17.64 -14.60 -14.80
C ASP A 105 -16.90 -15.20 -16.00
N ARG A 106 -15.56 -15.24 -15.94
CA ARG A 106 -14.70 -15.89 -16.94
C ARG A 106 -14.54 -17.40 -16.71
N GLY A 107 -15.13 -17.95 -15.64
CA GLY A 107 -15.08 -19.38 -15.32
C GLY A 107 -13.74 -19.88 -14.78
N LEU A 108 -12.84 -18.96 -14.38
CA LEU A 108 -11.52 -19.29 -13.88
C LEU A 108 -11.58 -19.98 -12.50
N LYS A 109 -10.65 -20.90 -12.27
CA LYS A 109 -10.58 -21.79 -11.12
C LYS A 109 -9.17 -21.88 -10.59
N VAL A 110 -9.06 -22.10 -9.28
CA VAL A 110 -7.79 -22.29 -8.57
C VAL A 110 -7.44 -23.78 -8.60
N GLY A 111 -6.26 -24.09 -9.12
CA GLY A 111 -5.71 -25.44 -9.18
C GLY A 111 -5.46 -26.05 -7.80
N GLU A 112 -5.11 -27.34 -7.77
CA GLU A 112 -4.85 -28.07 -6.52
C GLU A 112 -3.64 -27.51 -5.75
N ASP A 113 -2.70 -26.88 -6.44
CA ASP A 113 -1.54 -26.21 -5.84
C ASP A 113 -1.89 -24.90 -5.11
N GLY A 114 -3.14 -24.45 -5.18
CA GLY A 114 -3.65 -23.30 -4.44
C GLY A 114 -3.32 -21.94 -5.06
N TYR A 115 -2.56 -21.88 -6.16
CA TYR A 115 -2.19 -20.61 -6.81
C TYR A 115 -2.34 -20.61 -8.33
N THR A 116 -2.26 -21.76 -9.00
CA THR A 116 -2.40 -21.81 -10.46
C THR A 116 -3.84 -21.47 -10.84
N LEU A 117 -4.02 -20.50 -11.76
CA LEU A 117 -5.34 -20.06 -12.19
C LEU A 117 -5.61 -20.47 -13.65
N GLY A 118 -6.63 -21.28 -13.87
CA GLY A 118 -7.02 -21.81 -15.19
C GLY A 118 -8.46 -22.33 -15.24
N ASP A 119 -8.75 -23.32 -16.07
CA ASP A 119 -10.11 -23.86 -16.28
C ASP A 119 -10.45 -25.06 -15.36
N GLU A 120 -9.44 -25.61 -14.71
CA GLU A 120 -9.51 -26.79 -13.83
C GLU A 120 -9.28 -26.41 -12.35
N GLY A 121 -9.79 -27.24 -11.44
CA GLY A 121 -9.66 -27.03 -9.99
C GLY A 121 -10.96 -26.54 -9.33
N ARG A 122 -10.82 -25.88 -8.18
CA ARG A 122 -11.96 -25.37 -7.39
C ARG A 122 -12.38 -23.98 -7.85
N PRO A 123 -13.67 -23.60 -7.67
CA PRO A 123 -14.09 -22.21 -7.88
C PRO A 123 -13.25 -21.23 -7.06
N VAL A 124 -12.98 -20.07 -7.64
CA VAL A 124 -12.41 -18.92 -6.94
C VAL A 124 -13.37 -18.48 -5.84
N ARG A 125 -12.83 -18.16 -4.67
CA ARG A 125 -13.55 -17.65 -3.52
C ARG A 125 -13.26 -16.15 -3.31
N PRO A 126 -14.15 -15.38 -2.66
CA PRO A 126 -13.95 -13.95 -2.43
C PRO A 126 -12.65 -13.60 -1.67
N ASP A 127 -12.23 -14.50 -0.79
CA ASP A 127 -11.08 -14.41 0.10
C ASP A 127 -9.79 -15.03 -0.48
N ASP A 128 -9.82 -15.52 -1.72
CA ASP A 128 -8.61 -16.01 -2.40
C ASP A 128 -7.65 -14.86 -2.74
N TYR A 129 -6.36 -15.13 -2.57
CA TYR A 129 -5.28 -14.30 -3.11
C TYR A 129 -4.94 -14.81 -4.50
N LEU A 130 -5.21 -14.03 -5.53
CA LEU A 130 -5.00 -14.44 -6.93
C LEU A 130 -3.59 -14.08 -7.43
N PRO A 131 -3.10 -14.73 -8.49
CA PRO A 131 -1.83 -14.35 -9.11
C PRO A 131 -1.78 -12.89 -9.56
N ARG A 132 -0.62 -12.26 -9.43
CA ARG A 132 -0.39 -10.86 -9.85
C ARG A 132 -0.66 -10.62 -11.33
N ARG A 133 -0.35 -11.59 -12.19
CA ARG A 133 -0.65 -11.48 -13.63
C ARG A 133 -2.14 -11.25 -13.89
N VAL A 134 -3.03 -11.80 -13.05
CA VAL A 134 -4.49 -11.68 -13.19
C VAL A 134 -4.94 -10.27 -12.87
N LEU A 135 -4.31 -9.61 -11.90
CA LEU A 135 -4.51 -8.18 -11.69
C LEU A 135 -4.04 -7.37 -12.91
N GLY A 136 -2.89 -7.73 -13.49
CA GLY A 136 -2.43 -7.14 -14.76
C GLY A 136 -3.47 -7.24 -15.87
N GLU A 137 -4.01 -8.43 -16.08
CA GLU A 137 -5.08 -8.67 -17.06
C GLU A 137 -6.33 -7.83 -16.77
N TYR A 138 -6.75 -7.74 -15.50
CA TYR A 138 -7.89 -6.94 -15.07
C TYR A 138 -7.66 -5.44 -15.29
N LEU A 139 -6.48 -4.92 -14.97
CA LEU A 139 -6.12 -3.50 -15.19
C LEU A 139 -6.11 -3.15 -16.69
N ALA A 140 -5.52 -4.01 -17.52
CA ALA A 140 -5.51 -3.82 -18.97
C ALA A 140 -6.93 -3.93 -19.56
N TRP A 141 -7.75 -4.85 -19.07
CA TRP A 141 -9.16 -4.96 -19.45
C TRP A 141 -9.96 -3.71 -19.05
N PHE A 142 -9.77 -3.22 -17.82
CA PHE A 142 -10.42 -2.02 -17.32
C PHE A 142 -10.06 -0.79 -18.17
N LEU A 143 -8.77 -0.61 -18.49
CA LEU A 143 -8.31 0.51 -19.32
C LEU A 143 -8.97 0.49 -20.71
N ARG A 144 -9.02 -0.68 -21.37
CA ARG A 144 -9.71 -0.79 -22.67
C ARG A 144 -11.19 -0.42 -22.56
N ARG A 145 -11.88 -0.95 -21.55
CA ARG A 145 -13.29 -0.64 -21.30
C ARG A 145 -13.53 0.84 -21.02
N LEU A 146 -12.61 1.51 -20.31
CA LEU A 146 -12.65 2.94 -20.07
C LEU A 146 -12.51 3.72 -21.39
N LEU A 147 -11.56 3.31 -22.25
CA LEU A 147 -11.31 3.96 -23.54
C LEU A 147 -12.51 3.85 -24.50
N ASP A 148 -13.29 2.77 -24.43
CA ASP A 148 -14.51 2.59 -25.22
C ASP A 148 -15.63 3.58 -24.86
N ARG A 149 -15.49 4.31 -23.75
CA ARG A 149 -16.50 5.23 -23.21
C ARG A 149 -16.10 6.71 -23.29
N VAL A 150 -14.99 7.00 -23.96
CA VAL A 150 -14.45 8.37 -24.06
C VAL A 150 -15.41 9.21 -24.90
N PRO A 151 -15.90 10.36 -24.39
CA PRO A 151 -16.74 11.27 -25.17
C PRO A 151 -16.02 11.82 -26.40
N GLU A 152 -16.77 12.14 -27.46
CA GLU A 152 -16.20 12.63 -28.74
C GLU A 152 -15.33 13.89 -28.60
N HIS A 153 -15.61 14.73 -27.61
CA HIS A 153 -14.85 15.97 -27.33
C HIS A 153 -13.61 15.76 -26.44
N VAL A 154 -13.32 14.52 -26.03
CA VAL A 154 -12.14 14.16 -25.25
C VAL A 154 -11.18 13.36 -26.14
N GLU A 155 -9.96 13.88 -26.31
CA GLU A 155 -8.87 13.21 -27.03
C GLU A 155 -7.85 12.69 -26.02
N ILE A 156 -7.55 11.38 -26.04
CA ILE A 156 -6.52 10.78 -25.19
C ILE A 156 -5.34 10.37 -26.07
N ARG A 157 -4.13 10.83 -25.71
CA ARG A 157 -2.89 10.56 -26.43
C ARG A 157 -1.92 9.84 -25.50
N PHE A 158 -1.45 8.68 -25.94
CA PHE A 158 -0.50 7.86 -25.19
C PHE A 158 0.92 8.07 -25.71
N HIS A 159 1.81 8.40 -24.78
CA HIS A 159 3.24 8.56 -24.99
C HIS A 159 3.98 7.45 -24.26
N ARG A 160 4.43 6.44 -25.02
CA ARG A 160 5.28 5.37 -24.50
C ARG A 160 6.70 5.88 -24.31
N ALA A 161 6.90 6.63 -23.24
CA ALA A 161 8.11 7.37 -22.95
C ALA A 161 8.26 7.59 -21.44
N THR A 162 9.50 7.81 -21.00
CA THR A 162 9.78 8.23 -19.62
C THR A 162 9.72 9.75 -19.54
N ALA A 163 8.91 10.31 -18.64
CA ALA A 163 9.05 11.72 -18.28
C ALA A 163 10.36 11.92 -17.51
N THR A 164 11.19 12.85 -17.96
CA THR A 164 12.51 13.16 -17.39
C THR A 164 12.58 14.54 -16.77
N GLY A 165 11.63 15.42 -17.07
CA GLY A 165 11.54 16.74 -16.46
C GLY A 165 10.15 17.35 -16.58
N LEU A 166 9.86 18.33 -15.72
CA LEU A 166 8.56 19.01 -15.69
C LEU A 166 8.76 20.48 -15.30
N SER A 167 8.70 21.43 -16.22
CA SER A 167 8.94 22.85 -15.94
C SER A 167 7.70 23.75 -16.13
N ALA A 168 7.77 24.99 -15.61
CA ALA A 168 6.83 26.03 -15.97
C ALA A 168 6.99 26.43 -17.45
N GLY A 169 5.89 26.70 -18.13
CA GLY A 169 5.82 27.30 -19.45
C GLY A 169 5.49 28.81 -19.38
N PRO A 170 5.57 29.53 -20.51
CA PRO A 170 5.43 31.00 -20.56
C PRO A 170 4.02 31.51 -20.19
N ASP A 171 2.98 30.70 -20.37
CA ASP A 171 1.57 31.10 -20.13
C ASP A 171 0.97 30.41 -18.90
N ASP A 172 1.77 30.20 -17.85
CA ASP A 172 1.42 29.39 -16.66
C ASP A 172 1.07 27.91 -16.95
N SER A 173 1.24 27.47 -18.20
CA SER A 173 1.25 26.04 -18.56
C SER A 173 2.40 25.28 -17.90
N ARG A 174 2.36 23.96 -18.00
CA ARG A 174 3.45 23.06 -17.63
C ARG A 174 4.01 22.36 -18.87
N ARG A 175 5.32 22.10 -18.82
CA ARG A 175 6.10 21.52 -19.90
C ARG A 175 6.69 20.19 -19.42
N ILE A 176 6.21 19.08 -19.99
CA ILE A 176 6.71 17.74 -19.69
C ILE A 176 7.81 17.43 -20.72
N THR A 177 9.00 17.08 -20.26
CA THR A 177 10.12 16.64 -21.11
C THR A 177 10.19 15.12 -21.06
N LEU A 178 10.30 14.50 -22.24
CA LEU A 178 10.38 13.05 -22.39
C LEU A 178 11.83 12.61 -22.67
N ASP A 179 12.16 11.36 -22.35
CA ASP A 179 13.43 10.72 -22.70
C ASP A 179 13.68 10.63 -24.21
N THR A 180 12.62 10.69 -25.01
CA THR A 180 12.67 10.80 -26.48
C THR A 180 13.15 12.17 -26.97
N GLY A 181 13.25 13.18 -26.09
CA GLY A 181 13.53 14.58 -26.43
C GLY A 181 12.29 15.38 -26.82
N GLU A 182 11.12 14.74 -26.94
CA GLU A 182 9.85 15.42 -27.12
C GLU A 182 9.46 16.24 -25.89
N THR A 183 8.70 17.31 -26.13
CA THR A 183 8.23 18.21 -25.10
C THR A 183 6.73 18.44 -25.26
N LEU A 184 5.95 18.11 -24.23
CA LEU A 184 4.51 18.28 -24.19
C LEU A 184 4.16 19.53 -23.39
N ARG A 185 3.21 20.33 -23.88
CA ARG A 185 2.66 21.49 -23.16
C ARG A 185 1.25 21.15 -22.69
N VAL A 186 1.02 21.29 -21.39
CA VAL A 186 -0.27 20.99 -20.76
C VAL A 186 -0.65 22.08 -19.77
N ASP A 187 -1.94 22.26 -19.48
CA ASP A 187 -2.41 23.28 -18.55
C ASP A 187 -2.29 22.83 -17.10
N THR A 188 -2.44 21.53 -16.83
CA THR A 188 -2.25 20.92 -15.50
C THR A 188 -1.69 19.50 -15.61
N VAL A 189 -1.00 19.03 -14.57
CA VAL A 189 -0.32 17.73 -14.52
C VAL A 189 -0.75 16.94 -13.28
N PHE A 190 -1.01 15.65 -13.47
CA PHE A 190 -1.14 14.66 -12.41
C PHE A 190 0.11 13.78 -12.37
N LEU A 191 0.85 13.80 -11.27
CA LEU A 191 1.98 12.91 -11.00
C LEU A 191 1.48 11.67 -10.26
N THR A 192 1.47 10.53 -10.94
CA THR A 192 0.94 9.25 -10.44
C THR A 192 1.92 8.10 -10.63
N THR A 193 3.22 8.40 -10.61
CA THR A 193 4.34 7.50 -10.95
C THR A 193 4.53 6.31 -10.01
N GLY A 194 3.77 6.22 -8.92
CA GLY A 194 3.81 5.07 -8.03
C GLY A 194 5.08 5.00 -7.19
N HIS A 195 5.58 3.79 -6.95
CA HIS A 195 6.87 3.58 -6.31
C HIS A 195 7.98 3.86 -7.33
N THR A 196 8.88 4.77 -6.98
CA THR A 196 10.05 5.08 -7.81
C THR A 196 11.22 4.19 -7.45
N PRO A 197 12.09 3.86 -8.42
CA PRO A 197 13.30 3.11 -8.13
C PRO A 197 14.16 3.90 -7.13
N PRO A 198 14.90 3.21 -6.24
CA PRO A 198 15.92 3.87 -5.43
C PRO A 198 17.01 4.45 -6.34
N ALA A 199 17.81 5.38 -5.80
CA ALA A 199 19.01 5.85 -6.48
C ALA A 199 19.91 4.67 -6.89
N ALA A 200 20.65 4.84 -8.00
CA ALA A 200 21.61 3.84 -8.44
C ALA A 200 22.61 3.53 -7.30
N PRO A 201 22.92 2.24 -7.07
CA PRO A 201 23.84 1.88 -6.01
C PRO A 201 25.23 2.46 -6.26
N ASP A 202 25.91 2.83 -5.17
CA ASP A 202 27.30 3.28 -5.22
C ASP A 202 28.19 2.17 -5.80
N PRO A 203 28.83 2.38 -6.97
CA PRO A 203 29.72 1.40 -7.59
C PRO A 203 30.93 1.05 -6.71
N GLY A 204 31.31 1.94 -5.78
CA GLY A 204 32.40 1.74 -4.83
C GLY A 204 31.99 1.03 -3.54
N ALA A 205 30.69 0.76 -3.33
CA ALA A 205 30.22 0.13 -2.11
C ALA A 205 30.81 -1.30 -1.96
N PRO A 206 31.49 -1.60 -0.83
CA PRO A 206 32.00 -2.95 -0.57
C PRO A 206 30.91 -4.00 -0.72
N GLY A 207 31.17 -5.04 -1.53
CA GLY A 207 30.21 -6.11 -1.79
C GLY A 207 29.04 -5.76 -2.72
N GLY A 208 29.01 -4.57 -3.33
CA GLY A 208 27.90 -4.13 -4.20
C GLY A 208 27.57 -5.10 -5.35
N HIS A 209 28.59 -5.69 -5.98
CA HIS A 209 28.45 -6.71 -7.03
C HIS A 209 27.83 -8.04 -6.54
N ARG A 210 27.69 -8.22 -5.23
CA ARG A 210 27.02 -9.34 -4.55
C ARG A 210 25.77 -8.90 -3.80
N ARG A 211 25.17 -7.78 -4.19
CA ARG A 211 23.93 -7.26 -3.60
C ARG A 211 22.83 -7.15 -4.65
N VAL A 212 21.66 -7.66 -4.31
CA VAL A 212 20.43 -7.45 -5.09
C VAL A 212 19.81 -6.13 -4.66
N HIS A 213 19.83 -5.13 -5.54
CA HIS A 213 19.42 -3.75 -5.24
C HIS A 213 17.92 -3.47 -5.47
N GLY A 214 17.29 -4.24 -6.37
CA GLY A 214 15.85 -4.24 -6.59
C GLY A 214 15.36 -5.68 -6.66
N ILE A 215 14.29 -6.00 -5.95
CA ILE A 215 13.79 -7.37 -5.81
C ILE A 215 12.65 -7.72 -6.77
N TYR A 216 12.19 -6.77 -7.59
CA TYR A 216 11.10 -6.98 -8.53
C TYR A 216 11.55 -6.74 -9.99
N PRO A 217 11.12 -7.60 -10.94
CA PRO A 217 10.47 -8.89 -10.70
C PRO A 217 11.47 -9.91 -10.09
N PRO A 218 11.09 -10.73 -9.09
CA PRO A 218 12.03 -11.57 -8.33
C PRO A 218 12.83 -12.56 -9.19
N ALA A 219 12.19 -13.17 -10.18
CA ALA A 219 12.85 -14.14 -11.06
C ALA A 219 14.07 -13.53 -11.79
N ALA A 220 13.95 -12.28 -12.25
CA ALA A 220 15.04 -11.56 -12.91
C ALA A 220 16.05 -11.02 -11.89
N ALA A 221 15.55 -10.44 -10.79
CA ALA A 221 16.39 -9.85 -9.74
C ALA A 221 17.36 -10.85 -9.07
N PHE A 222 16.97 -12.13 -9.01
CA PHE A 222 17.76 -13.20 -8.42
C PHE A 222 18.26 -14.21 -9.46
N ALA A 223 18.36 -13.82 -10.74
CA ALA A 223 18.82 -14.70 -11.81
C ALA A 223 20.25 -15.22 -11.59
N ASP A 224 21.14 -14.39 -11.04
CA ASP A 224 22.54 -14.72 -10.77
C ASP A 224 22.75 -15.54 -9.49
N VAL A 225 21.69 -15.76 -8.71
CA VAL A 225 21.72 -16.63 -7.53
C VAL A 225 21.53 -18.08 -7.98
N THR A 226 22.54 -18.90 -7.72
CA THR A 226 22.60 -20.30 -8.15
C THR A 226 22.43 -21.29 -7.00
N ALA A 227 22.14 -22.54 -7.34
CA ALA A 227 21.97 -23.63 -6.38
C ALA A 227 23.20 -23.78 -5.47
N GLY A 228 22.97 -24.02 -4.18
CA GLY A 228 24.03 -24.20 -3.18
C GLY A 228 24.69 -22.91 -2.69
N GLN A 229 24.46 -21.76 -3.34
CA GLN A 229 24.84 -20.46 -2.78
C GLN A 229 23.95 -20.08 -1.60
N THR A 230 24.45 -19.16 -0.78
CA THR A 230 23.73 -18.63 0.39
C THR A 230 23.28 -17.19 0.15
N VAL A 231 22.00 -16.93 0.33
CA VAL A 231 21.40 -15.59 0.26
C VAL A 231 21.03 -15.12 1.66
N ALA A 232 21.58 -13.99 2.10
CA ALA A 232 21.08 -13.28 3.27
C ALA A 232 19.94 -12.35 2.84
N LEU A 233 18.73 -12.63 3.35
CA LEU A 233 17.52 -11.92 3.00
C LEU A 233 17.02 -11.09 4.19
N GLY A 234 17.16 -9.77 4.10
CA GLY A 234 16.70 -8.83 5.11
C GLY A 234 15.23 -8.44 4.89
N GLY A 235 14.36 -8.76 5.83
CA GLY A 235 12.92 -8.52 5.78
C GLY A 235 12.11 -9.80 5.86
N THR A 236 10.96 -9.76 6.53
CA THR A 236 10.09 -10.92 6.79
C THR A 236 8.63 -10.68 6.37
N GLY A 237 8.37 -9.59 5.66
CA GLY A 237 7.04 -9.20 5.20
C GLY A 237 6.70 -9.74 3.81
N LEU A 238 5.67 -9.14 3.19
CA LEU A 238 5.11 -9.55 1.90
C LEU A 238 6.17 -9.72 0.79
N SER A 239 7.06 -8.73 0.64
CA SER A 239 8.14 -8.78 -0.34
C SER A 239 9.14 -9.92 -0.12
N ALA A 240 9.36 -10.34 1.13
CA ALA A 240 10.21 -11.50 1.42
C ALA A 240 9.52 -12.80 0.97
N MET A 241 8.20 -12.90 1.14
CA MET A 241 7.44 -14.08 0.70
C MET A 241 7.50 -14.25 -0.82
N ASP A 242 7.47 -13.17 -1.60
CA ASP A 242 7.65 -13.24 -3.06
C ASP A 242 9.04 -13.75 -3.45
N VAL A 243 10.08 -13.27 -2.76
CA VAL A 243 11.47 -13.73 -2.98
C VAL A 243 11.60 -15.20 -2.62
N LEU A 244 11.03 -15.63 -1.48
CA LEU A 244 11.01 -17.03 -1.07
C LEU A 244 10.29 -17.89 -2.12
N ALA A 245 9.10 -17.51 -2.56
CA ALA A 245 8.36 -18.23 -3.60
C ALA A 245 9.17 -18.33 -4.91
N SER A 246 9.82 -17.25 -5.35
CA SER A 246 10.64 -17.26 -6.55
C SER A 246 11.92 -18.11 -6.42
N LEU A 247 12.53 -18.16 -5.24
CA LEU A 247 13.75 -18.96 -4.99
C LEU A 247 13.46 -20.42 -4.63
N THR A 248 12.19 -20.79 -4.46
CA THR A 248 11.74 -22.14 -4.08
C THR A 248 10.83 -22.74 -5.15
N LEU A 249 9.56 -22.35 -5.21
CA LEU A 249 8.61 -22.74 -6.26
C LEU A 249 9.13 -22.35 -7.66
N GLY A 250 9.65 -21.14 -7.82
CA GLY A 250 10.28 -20.69 -9.07
C GLY A 250 11.55 -21.45 -9.45
N ARG A 251 12.12 -22.24 -8.52
CA ARG A 251 13.22 -23.18 -8.76
C ARG A 251 12.75 -24.63 -8.84
N GLY A 252 11.45 -24.89 -8.84
CA GLY A 252 10.84 -26.20 -9.07
C GLY A 252 10.70 -27.08 -7.82
N GLY A 253 10.94 -26.54 -6.62
CA GLY A 253 10.51 -27.21 -5.40
C GLY A 253 8.99 -27.21 -5.28
N ARG A 254 8.45 -28.08 -4.43
CA ARG A 254 7.00 -28.27 -4.29
C ARG A 254 6.59 -28.42 -2.83
N TYR A 255 5.37 -28.00 -2.50
CA TYR A 255 4.75 -28.30 -1.21
C TYR A 255 3.80 -29.47 -1.37
N GLU A 256 3.81 -30.39 -0.40
CA GLU A 256 2.87 -31.50 -0.30
C GLU A 256 2.14 -31.41 1.04
N ALA A 257 0.85 -31.78 1.06
CA ALA A 257 0.12 -31.90 2.30
C ALA A 257 0.76 -32.97 3.21
N ALA A 258 0.86 -32.68 4.49
CA ALA A 258 1.32 -33.59 5.54
C ALA A 258 0.28 -33.67 6.67
N ASP A 259 0.48 -34.58 7.63
CA ASP A 259 -0.42 -34.73 8.79
C ASP A 259 -0.58 -33.41 9.56
N GLU A 260 0.50 -32.63 9.67
CA GLU A 260 0.54 -31.30 10.27
C GLU A 260 1.02 -30.26 9.24
N GLY A 261 0.09 -29.68 8.47
CA GLY A 261 0.38 -28.58 7.56
C GLY A 261 1.05 -29.02 6.25
N LEU A 262 2.15 -28.35 5.88
CA LEU A 262 2.84 -28.55 4.60
C LEU A 262 4.22 -29.15 4.82
N ARG A 263 4.63 -30.03 3.91
CA ARG A 263 6.00 -30.51 3.77
C ARG A 263 6.59 -29.97 2.47
N TYR A 264 7.75 -29.32 2.56
CA TYR A 264 8.46 -28.86 1.37
C TYR A 264 9.39 -29.94 0.82
N LEU A 265 9.37 -30.12 -0.50
CA LEU A 265 10.28 -31.00 -1.23
C LEU A 265 11.20 -30.17 -2.13
N PRO A 266 12.49 -30.06 -1.78
CA PRO A 266 13.47 -29.34 -2.58
C PRO A 266 13.67 -29.97 -3.96
N SER A 267 13.88 -29.13 -4.97
CA SER A 267 14.32 -29.56 -6.30
C SER A 267 15.83 -29.76 -6.41
N GLY A 268 16.60 -29.21 -5.46
CA GLY A 268 18.06 -29.14 -5.51
C GLY A 268 18.58 -27.91 -6.27
N ARG A 269 17.69 -27.04 -6.78
CA ARG A 269 18.05 -25.79 -7.46
C ARG A 269 17.92 -24.56 -6.56
N GLU A 270 17.44 -24.74 -5.33
CA GLU A 270 17.29 -23.68 -4.34
C GLU A 270 18.66 -23.22 -3.81
N PRO A 271 18.82 -21.92 -3.51
CA PRO A 271 19.90 -21.47 -2.63
C PRO A 271 19.54 -21.80 -1.17
N ARG A 272 20.54 -21.72 -0.28
CA ARG A 272 20.30 -21.61 1.17
C ARG A 272 19.90 -20.17 1.48
N ILE A 273 18.87 -19.97 2.31
CA ILE A 273 18.35 -18.64 2.62
C ILE A 273 18.48 -18.37 4.12
N LEU A 274 19.20 -17.29 4.46
CA LEU A 274 19.35 -16.80 5.83
C LEU A 274 18.47 -15.56 6.00
N LEU A 275 17.29 -15.75 6.57
CA LEU A 275 16.30 -14.72 6.77
C LEU A 275 16.61 -13.93 8.05
N PHE A 276 16.50 -12.61 7.99
CA PHE A 276 16.73 -11.76 9.15
C PHE A 276 15.89 -10.48 9.13
N SER A 277 15.71 -9.85 10.28
CA SER A 277 15.01 -8.57 10.38
C SER A 277 15.53 -7.73 11.53
N ARG A 278 15.26 -6.42 11.48
CA ARG A 278 15.67 -5.48 12.53
C ARG A 278 15.01 -5.79 13.88
N THR A 279 13.75 -6.20 13.88
CA THR A 279 13.00 -6.46 15.13
C THR A 279 13.11 -7.91 15.59
N GLY A 280 13.53 -8.83 14.73
CA GLY A 280 13.54 -10.27 15.03
C GLY A 280 12.15 -10.89 15.17
N ILE A 281 11.06 -10.14 14.93
CA ILE A 281 9.68 -10.60 15.13
C ILE A 281 9.05 -10.94 13.77
N PRO A 282 8.38 -12.10 13.59
CA PRO A 282 7.65 -12.42 12.36
C PRO A 282 6.46 -11.49 12.12
N PHE A 283 6.03 -11.39 10.86
CA PHE A 283 4.71 -10.82 10.55
C PHE A 283 3.61 -11.75 11.08
N ARG A 284 2.39 -11.22 11.19
CA ARG A 284 1.19 -12.01 11.46
C ARG A 284 0.46 -12.33 10.16
N ALA A 285 -0.04 -13.54 10.03
CA ALA A 285 -0.85 -13.93 8.89
C ALA A 285 -2.20 -13.20 8.90
N ARG A 286 -2.72 -12.94 7.71
CA ARG A 286 -4.08 -12.45 7.53
C ARG A 286 -5.11 -13.49 8.02
N PRO A 287 -6.22 -13.05 8.61
CA PRO A 287 -7.30 -13.96 9.00
C PRO A 287 -7.89 -14.64 7.76
N ALA A 288 -8.24 -15.92 7.87
CA ALA A 288 -8.84 -16.71 6.79
C ALA A 288 -10.15 -16.08 6.30
N ALA A 289 -11.05 -15.73 7.22
CA ALA A 289 -12.28 -15.02 6.91
C ALA A 289 -12.22 -13.55 7.36
N ASN A 290 -12.60 -12.65 6.45
CA ASN A 290 -12.81 -11.22 6.74
C ASN A 290 -14.13 -10.99 7.52
N ARG A 291 -14.37 -9.73 7.94
CA ARG A 291 -15.53 -9.34 8.74
C ARG A 291 -16.82 -9.49 7.94
N THR A 292 -17.81 -10.14 8.55
CA THR A 292 -19.19 -10.19 8.06
C THR A 292 -20.05 -9.12 8.74
N GLY A 293 -21.04 -8.55 8.05
CA GLY A 293 -21.98 -7.59 8.67
C GLY A 293 -21.59 -6.11 8.56
N GLY A 294 -20.73 -5.76 7.59
CA GLY A 294 -20.38 -4.38 7.28
C GLY A 294 -19.12 -3.85 7.99
N PRO A 295 -18.80 -2.56 7.79
CA PRO A 295 -17.59 -1.94 8.34
C PRO A 295 -17.62 -1.88 9.87
N TYR A 296 -16.44 -2.03 10.49
CA TYR A 296 -16.29 -1.86 11.93
C TYR A 296 -16.72 -0.44 12.36
N ARG A 297 -17.44 -0.38 13.49
CA ARG A 297 -17.86 0.88 14.12
C ARG A 297 -17.10 1.06 15.42
N PRO A 298 -16.22 2.07 15.52
CA PRO A 298 -15.45 2.33 16.73
C PRO A 298 -16.33 2.83 17.86
N VAL A 299 -15.87 2.62 19.10
CA VAL A 299 -16.51 3.14 20.32
C VAL A 299 -15.75 4.35 20.84
N VAL A 300 -14.43 4.25 20.99
CA VAL A 300 -13.58 5.31 21.58
C VAL A 300 -12.65 5.95 20.55
N PHE A 301 -12.12 5.18 19.59
CA PHE A 301 -11.21 5.71 18.58
C PHE A 301 -11.99 6.23 17.36
N THR A 302 -12.54 7.44 17.50
CA THR A 302 -13.42 8.08 16.51
C THR A 302 -12.84 9.42 16.05
N PRO A 303 -13.20 9.92 14.84
CA PRO A 303 -12.81 11.27 14.42
C PRO A 303 -13.23 12.35 15.43
N GLY A 304 -14.46 12.26 15.96
CA GLY A 304 -14.95 13.21 16.96
C GLY A 304 -14.19 13.17 18.29
N ALA A 305 -13.65 12.01 18.70
CA ALA A 305 -12.78 11.93 19.87
C ALA A 305 -11.44 12.64 19.62
N LEU A 306 -10.86 12.46 18.43
CA LEU A 306 -9.63 13.14 18.03
C LEU A 306 -9.82 14.66 17.91
N ASP A 307 -10.95 15.11 17.36
CA ASP A 307 -11.27 16.54 17.26
C ASP A 307 -11.41 17.18 18.65
N ARG A 308 -12.05 16.49 19.60
CA ARG A 308 -12.11 16.95 21.00
C ARG A 308 -10.74 17.06 21.65
N LEU A 309 -9.83 16.11 21.39
CA LEU A 309 -8.45 16.17 21.91
C LEU A 309 -7.69 17.38 21.34
N ARG A 310 -7.87 17.68 20.05
CA ARG A 310 -7.30 18.88 19.42
C ARG A 310 -7.84 20.15 20.06
N SER A 311 -9.16 20.30 20.13
CA SER A 311 -9.78 21.51 20.71
C SER A 311 -9.44 21.72 22.18
N ALA A 312 -9.34 20.65 22.98
CA ALA A 312 -8.92 20.73 24.37
C ALA A 312 -7.43 21.11 24.54
N GLY A 313 -6.62 20.85 23.51
CA GLY A 313 -5.20 21.17 23.46
C GLY A 313 -4.86 22.46 22.71
N ASP A 314 -5.82 23.37 22.51
CA ASP A 314 -5.65 24.61 21.73
C ASP A 314 -5.15 24.36 20.30
N ASP A 315 -5.76 23.36 19.64
CA ASP A 315 -5.43 22.88 18.30
C ASP A 315 -3.97 22.44 18.11
N ARG A 316 -3.30 22.06 19.21
CA ARG A 316 -1.97 21.45 19.13
C ARG A 316 -1.96 20.17 18.28
N PRO A 317 -0.84 19.86 17.62
CA PRO A 317 -0.62 18.52 17.07
C PRO A 317 -0.76 17.44 18.15
N LEU A 318 -1.27 16.28 17.73
CA LEU A 318 -1.49 15.14 18.62
C LEU A 318 -0.17 14.40 18.91
N SER A 319 -0.08 13.83 20.11
CA SER A 319 1.00 12.92 20.51
C SER A 319 0.64 11.48 20.20
N LEU A 320 1.56 10.74 19.56
CA LEU A 320 1.36 9.32 19.29
C LEU A 320 1.12 8.53 20.59
N HIS A 321 1.95 8.76 21.61
CA HIS A 321 1.86 8.05 22.89
C HIS A 321 0.83 8.63 23.85
N GLY A 322 0.67 9.96 23.87
CA GLY A 322 -0.24 10.63 24.79
C GLY A 322 -1.70 10.60 24.36
N ASP A 323 -1.97 10.69 23.05
CA ASP A 323 -3.32 10.89 22.52
C ASP A 323 -3.80 9.69 21.68
N LEU A 324 -3.00 9.21 20.71
CA LEU A 324 -3.45 8.19 19.75
C LEU A 324 -3.42 6.78 20.31
N LEU A 325 -2.25 6.32 20.80
CA LEU A 325 -2.07 4.95 21.27
C LEU A 325 -3.03 4.56 22.40
N PRO A 326 -3.36 5.42 23.38
CA PRO A 326 -4.36 5.10 24.38
C PRO A 326 -5.71 4.76 23.76
N LEU A 327 -6.21 5.58 22.83
CA LEU A 327 -7.47 5.31 22.14
C LEU A 327 -7.42 4.03 21.30
N ILE A 328 -6.32 3.83 20.55
CA ILE A 328 -6.12 2.63 19.73
C ILE A 328 -6.14 1.37 20.60
N ARG A 329 -5.37 1.33 21.69
CA ARG A 329 -5.28 0.17 22.58
C ARG A 329 -6.62 -0.13 23.24
N THR A 330 -7.34 0.90 23.71
CA THR A 330 -8.68 0.74 24.28
C THR A 330 -9.66 0.18 23.24
N GLU A 331 -9.63 0.68 22.00
CA GLU A 331 -10.48 0.16 20.92
C GLU A 331 -10.14 -1.30 20.54
N MET A 332 -8.85 -1.67 20.56
CA MET A 332 -8.42 -3.06 20.35
C MET A 332 -8.99 -3.99 21.44
N ARG A 333 -8.96 -3.60 22.72
CA ARG A 333 -9.57 -4.35 23.83
C ARG A 333 -11.09 -4.47 23.67
N ILE A 334 -11.76 -3.39 23.26
CA ILE A 334 -13.19 -3.39 22.96
C ILE A 334 -13.51 -4.42 21.86
N ALA A 335 -12.77 -4.41 20.75
CA ALA A 335 -12.99 -5.36 19.65
C ALA A 335 -12.73 -6.81 20.08
N PHE A 336 -11.69 -7.05 20.88
CA PHE A 336 -11.43 -8.37 21.48
C PHE A 336 -12.63 -8.85 22.32
N HIS A 337 -13.09 -8.05 23.28
CA HIS A 337 -14.19 -8.47 24.17
C HIS A 337 -15.54 -8.56 23.48
N ARG A 338 -15.82 -7.72 22.49
CA ARG A 338 -17.00 -7.85 21.62
C ARG A 338 -17.04 -9.22 20.96
N ARG A 339 -15.91 -9.65 20.40
CA ARG A 339 -15.82 -10.98 19.78
C ARG A 339 -15.86 -12.12 20.80
N ALA A 340 -15.21 -11.96 21.94
CA ALA A 340 -15.28 -12.93 23.04
C ALA A 340 -16.72 -13.13 23.53
N ALA A 341 -17.48 -12.06 23.72
CA ALA A 341 -18.89 -12.11 24.09
C ALA A 341 -19.75 -12.78 23.02
N ALA A 342 -19.51 -12.49 21.74
CA ALA A 342 -20.19 -13.15 20.62
C ALA A 342 -19.98 -14.68 20.64
N LEU A 343 -18.74 -15.11 20.85
CA LEU A 343 -18.38 -16.53 20.93
C LEU A 343 -18.89 -17.21 22.21
N ALA A 344 -19.04 -16.44 23.29
CA ALA A 344 -19.51 -16.97 24.56
C ALA A 344 -21.04 -17.09 24.64
N ARG A 345 -21.76 -16.10 24.11
CA ARG A 345 -23.20 -15.89 24.37
C ARG A 345 -24.01 -15.48 23.13
N GLY A 346 -23.41 -15.45 21.94
CA GLY A 346 -24.08 -15.09 20.69
C GLY A 346 -24.06 -13.59 20.36
N THR A 347 -24.52 -13.25 19.15
CA THR A 347 -24.46 -11.89 18.59
C THR A 347 -25.23 -10.85 19.41
N ASP A 348 -26.33 -11.23 20.05
CA ASP A 348 -27.09 -10.31 20.92
C ASP A 348 -26.27 -9.85 22.14
N ALA A 349 -25.42 -10.73 22.67
CA ALA A 349 -24.52 -10.38 23.76
C ALA A 349 -23.39 -9.43 23.30
N GLU A 350 -22.89 -9.58 22.07
CA GLU A 350 -21.96 -8.63 21.46
C GLU A 350 -22.60 -7.25 21.29
N HIS A 351 -23.84 -7.19 20.80
CA HIS A 351 -24.58 -5.94 20.64
C HIS A 351 -24.82 -5.26 21.99
N ALA A 352 -25.34 -5.99 22.99
CA ALA A 352 -25.58 -5.47 24.33
C ALA A 352 -24.28 -5.00 25.02
N LEU A 353 -23.17 -5.72 24.82
CA LEU A 353 -21.85 -5.29 25.30
C LEU A 353 -21.39 -4.01 24.60
N THR A 354 -21.58 -3.90 23.29
CA THR A 354 -21.19 -2.71 22.53
C THR A 354 -21.93 -1.46 23.03
N GLU A 355 -23.24 -1.54 23.25
CA GLU A 355 -24.00 -0.40 23.78
C GLU A 355 -23.60 -0.02 25.20
N ARG A 356 -23.30 -1.01 26.06
CA ARG A 356 -22.79 -0.75 27.41
C ARG A 356 -21.44 -0.04 27.38
N LEU A 357 -20.51 -0.50 26.54
CA LEU A 357 -19.18 0.10 26.41
C LEU A 357 -19.25 1.51 25.82
N ARG A 358 -20.20 1.81 24.93
CA ARG A 358 -20.48 3.18 24.48
C ARG A 358 -20.95 4.07 25.63
N ALA A 359 -21.95 3.62 26.39
CA ALA A 359 -22.43 4.38 27.54
C ALA A 359 -21.32 4.61 28.60
N ALA A 360 -20.47 3.60 28.84
CA ALA A 360 -19.32 3.71 29.73
C ALA A 360 -18.24 4.66 29.16
N ALA A 361 -18.03 4.69 27.84
CA ALA A 361 -17.12 5.64 27.20
C ALA A 361 -17.62 7.08 27.36
N ASP A 362 -18.92 7.32 27.16
CA ASP A 362 -19.54 8.63 27.36
C ASP A 362 -19.48 9.09 28.83
N ALA A 363 -19.57 8.15 29.77
CA ALA A 363 -19.44 8.40 31.21
C ALA A 363 -17.99 8.48 31.70
N GLY A 364 -16.99 8.19 30.87
CA GLY A 364 -15.58 8.15 31.26
C GLY A 364 -15.16 6.96 32.13
N THR A 365 -15.96 5.88 32.15
CA THR A 365 -15.76 4.69 33.00
C THR A 365 -15.39 3.42 32.22
N VAL A 366 -15.17 3.53 30.90
CA VAL A 366 -14.91 2.36 30.01
C VAL A 366 -13.74 1.49 30.45
N GLU A 367 -12.71 2.07 31.07
CA GLU A 367 -11.54 1.31 31.52
C GLU A 367 -11.87 0.33 32.67
N ASP A 368 -12.79 0.70 33.56
CA ASP A 368 -13.20 -0.17 34.66
C ASP A 368 -14.03 -1.36 34.16
N ASP A 369 -14.91 -1.11 33.17
CA ASP A 369 -15.65 -2.15 32.46
C ASP A 369 -14.69 -3.11 31.73
N LEU A 370 -13.68 -2.59 31.04
CA LEU A 370 -12.68 -3.41 30.36
C LEU A 370 -11.86 -4.26 31.34
N ARG A 371 -11.44 -3.73 32.49
CA ARG A 371 -10.76 -4.51 33.54
C ARG A 371 -11.63 -5.63 34.12
N ALA A 372 -12.94 -5.43 34.18
CA ALA A 372 -13.86 -6.49 34.57
C ALA A 372 -13.93 -7.58 33.47
N LEU A 373 -14.02 -7.17 32.20
CA LEU A 373 -14.07 -8.07 31.05
C LEU A 373 -12.75 -8.82 30.82
N ASP A 374 -11.60 -8.22 31.13
CA ASP A 374 -10.29 -8.88 31.11
C ASP A 374 -10.29 -10.09 32.04
N ARG A 375 -10.84 -9.93 33.26
CA ARG A 375 -10.97 -11.02 34.23
C ARG A 375 -12.04 -12.04 33.81
N GLU A 376 -13.17 -11.59 33.29
CA GLU A 376 -14.27 -12.48 32.83
C GLU A 376 -13.83 -13.39 31.68
N HIS A 377 -13.07 -12.86 30.72
CA HIS A 377 -12.73 -13.57 29.49
C HIS A 377 -11.39 -14.31 29.54
N ALA A 378 -10.52 -14.04 30.52
CA ALA A 378 -9.17 -14.59 30.62
C ALA A 378 -9.13 -16.13 30.56
N ASP A 379 -9.98 -16.82 31.32
CA ASP A 379 -9.95 -18.28 31.42
C ASP A 379 -10.28 -18.99 30.09
N ARG A 380 -11.14 -18.38 29.27
CA ARG A 380 -11.62 -18.99 28.02
C ARG A 380 -10.86 -18.52 26.77
N PHE A 381 -10.49 -17.24 26.73
CA PHE A 381 -9.93 -16.61 25.53
C PHE A 381 -8.50 -16.10 25.72
N GLY A 382 -7.92 -16.32 26.90
CA GLY A 382 -6.60 -15.82 27.26
C GLY A 382 -6.60 -14.33 27.59
N HIS A 383 -5.42 -13.83 27.94
CA HIS A 383 -5.18 -12.42 28.17
C HIS A 383 -4.86 -11.71 26.84
N PHE A 384 -5.39 -10.50 26.66
CA PHE A 384 -5.11 -9.66 25.50
C PHE A 384 -4.61 -8.30 25.95
N ASP A 385 -3.30 -8.11 25.93
CA ASP A 385 -2.68 -6.80 26.12
C ASP A 385 -2.26 -6.20 24.76
N PRO A 386 -2.93 -5.13 24.28
CA PRO A 386 -2.53 -4.40 23.09
C PRO A 386 -1.07 -3.96 23.07
N GLN A 387 -0.47 -3.63 24.23
CA GLN A 387 0.94 -3.24 24.32
C GLN A 387 1.85 -4.40 23.90
N GLU A 388 1.66 -5.58 24.50
CA GLU A 388 2.39 -6.80 24.13
C GLU A 388 2.09 -7.24 22.69
N GLN A 389 0.87 -7.00 22.20
CA GLN A 389 0.52 -7.37 20.81
C GLN A 389 1.24 -6.51 19.77
N LEU A 390 1.37 -5.21 19.99
CA LEU A 390 1.99 -4.25 19.07
C LEU A 390 3.50 -4.21 19.23
N PHE A 391 3.97 -4.19 20.48
CA PHE A 391 5.36 -4.03 20.86
C PHE A 391 5.80 -5.20 21.74
N PRO A 392 5.75 -6.45 21.23
CA PRO A 392 6.21 -7.59 22.01
C PRO A 392 7.71 -7.41 22.28
N ASP A 393 8.13 -7.72 23.51
CA ASP A 393 9.54 -7.82 23.81
C ASP A 393 10.15 -8.88 22.88
N SER A 394 11.15 -8.47 22.10
CA SER A 394 12.03 -9.44 21.47
C SER A 394 12.87 -10.02 22.60
N ALA A 395 12.46 -11.19 23.11
CA ALA A 395 13.17 -11.86 24.20
C ALA A 395 14.69 -11.90 23.91
N GLU A 396 15.51 -11.79 24.96
CA GLU A 396 16.91 -12.16 24.86
C GLU A 396 16.97 -13.68 24.75
N PHE A 397 17.54 -14.19 23.67
CA PHE A 397 17.60 -15.63 23.41
C PHE A 397 19.01 -16.14 23.67
N ASP A 398 19.14 -17.28 24.34
CA ASP A 398 20.45 -17.85 24.67
C ASP A 398 21.26 -18.29 23.44
N SER A 399 20.60 -18.65 22.34
CA SER A 399 21.25 -19.21 21.14
C SER A 399 20.41 -19.03 19.87
N SER A 400 21.03 -19.29 18.71
CA SER A 400 20.37 -19.35 17.40
C SER A 400 19.18 -20.32 17.39
N ASP A 401 19.38 -21.52 17.93
CA ASP A 401 18.35 -22.57 17.93
C ASP A 401 17.15 -22.19 18.81
N ALA A 402 17.40 -21.59 19.97
CA ALA A 402 16.35 -21.09 20.85
C ALA A 402 15.52 -19.98 20.17
N TYR A 403 16.18 -19.06 19.48
CA TYR A 403 15.51 -18.00 18.72
C TYR A 403 14.69 -18.56 17.55
N GLN A 404 15.26 -19.47 16.74
CA GLN A 404 14.54 -20.05 15.62
C GLN A 404 13.32 -20.85 16.08
N LYS A 405 13.45 -21.64 17.15
CA LYS A 405 12.33 -22.36 17.76
C LYS A 405 11.21 -21.41 18.20
N TRP A 406 11.56 -20.33 18.89
CA TRP A 406 10.59 -19.30 19.28
C TRP A 406 9.91 -18.65 18.07
N TYR A 407 10.67 -18.38 17.01
CA TYR A 407 10.14 -17.79 15.78
C TYR A 407 9.10 -18.70 15.11
N GLU A 408 9.40 -19.99 15.01
CA GLU A 408 8.49 -20.99 14.47
C GLU A 408 7.24 -21.17 15.35
N GLU A 409 7.40 -21.24 16.68
CA GLU A 409 6.26 -21.30 17.62
C GLU A 409 5.34 -20.08 17.50
N ARG A 410 5.91 -18.89 17.29
CA ARG A 410 5.14 -17.66 17.06
C ARG A 410 4.35 -17.71 15.75
N LEU A 411 4.93 -18.24 14.67
CA LEU A 411 4.23 -18.47 13.41
C LEU A 411 3.09 -19.49 13.58
N ARG A 412 3.35 -20.63 14.24
CA ARG A 412 2.35 -21.68 14.49
C ARG A 412 1.18 -21.15 15.33
N SER A 413 1.46 -20.41 16.40
CA SER A 413 0.43 -19.80 17.25
C SER A 413 -0.41 -18.78 16.48
N ASP A 414 0.22 -17.92 15.68
CA ASP A 414 -0.52 -16.93 14.88
C ASP A 414 -1.37 -17.57 13.77
N LEU A 415 -0.92 -18.69 13.20
CA LEU A 415 -1.69 -19.49 12.22
C LEU A 415 -2.95 -20.09 12.83
N VAL A 416 -2.91 -20.55 14.08
CA VAL A 416 -4.12 -21.02 14.79
C VAL A 416 -5.16 -19.90 14.84
N GLU A 417 -4.75 -18.71 15.27
CA GLU A 417 -5.63 -17.53 15.33
C GLU A 417 -6.09 -17.08 13.93
N ALA A 418 -5.22 -17.16 12.93
CA ALA A 418 -5.53 -16.78 11.55
C ALA A 418 -6.59 -17.69 10.94
N ARG A 419 -6.49 -19.01 11.14
CA ARG A 419 -7.45 -20.01 10.61
C ARG A 419 -8.84 -19.84 11.23
N LEU A 420 -8.92 -19.41 12.49
CA LEU A 420 -10.19 -19.06 13.13
C LEU A 420 -10.88 -17.85 12.44
N GLY A 421 -10.13 -17.00 11.74
CA GLY A 421 -10.65 -15.81 11.07
C GLY A 421 -11.16 -14.75 12.06
N LEU A 422 -11.69 -13.63 11.54
CA LEU A 422 -12.22 -12.56 12.41
C LEU A 422 -13.47 -12.99 13.19
N GLY A 423 -14.20 -14.00 12.70
CA GLY A 423 -15.32 -14.61 13.39
C GLY A 423 -14.89 -15.63 14.46
N GLY A 424 -13.73 -16.26 14.38
CA GLY A 424 -13.34 -17.26 15.38
C GLY A 424 -12.35 -16.74 16.42
N SER A 425 -11.58 -15.69 16.09
CA SER A 425 -10.46 -15.21 16.91
C SER A 425 -10.73 -13.82 17.49
N PRO A 426 -10.93 -13.71 18.82
CA PRO A 426 -10.90 -12.42 19.51
C PRO A 426 -9.57 -11.67 19.32
N VAL A 427 -8.44 -12.40 19.24
CA VAL A 427 -7.11 -11.81 19.03
C VAL A 427 -7.02 -11.12 17.67
N LYS A 428 -7.41 -11.81 16.59
CA LYS A 428 -7.44 -11.21 15.25
C LYS A 428 -8.47 -10.07 15.18
N ALA A 429 -9.64 -10.21 15.82
CA ALA A 429 -10.62 -9.14 15.88
C ALA A 429 -10.07 -7.86 16.55
N GLY A 430 -9.31 -8.02 17.65
CA GLY A 430 -8.64 -6.91 18.33
C GLY A 430 -7.56 -6.24 17.48
N LEU A 431 -6.70 -7.03 16.83
CA LEU A 431 -5.65 -6.51 15.94
C LEU A 431 -6.22 -5.78 14.72
N GLU A 432 -7.29 -6.32 14.12
CA GLU A 432 -7.85 -5.83 12.86
C GLU A 432 -8.37 -4.40 12.93
N VAL A 433 -8.65 -3.88 14.13
CA VAL A 433 -8.97 -2.47 14.39
C VAL A 433 -7.98 -1.52 13.69
N LEU A 434 -6.69 -1.88 13.65
CA LEU A 434 -5.64 -1.08 13.00
C LEU A 434 -5.84 -0.92 11.49
N ARG A 435 -6.45 -1.93 10.84
CA ARG A 435 -6.79 -1.90 9.41
C ARG A 435 -8.18 -1.30 9.19
N ASP A 436 -9.15 -1.74 9.98
CA ASP A 436 -10.55 -1.31 9.90
C ASP A 436 -10.70 0.21 10.14
N LEU A 437 -9.87 0.79 11.01
CA LEU A 437 -9.91 2.22 11.37
C LEU A 437 -8.80 3.05 10.71
N ARG A 438 -8.23 2.58 9.60
CA ARG A 438 -7.17 3.30 8.87
C ARG A 438 -7.58 4.74 8.51
N ASP A 439 -8.84 4.99 8.18
CA ASP A 439 -9.33 6.34 7.89
C ASP A 439 -9.41 7.23 9.14
N VAL A 440 -9.66 6.67 10.33
CA VAL A 440 -9.55 7.41 11.60
C VAL A 440 -8.09 7.74 11.91
N ILE A 441 -7.17 6.81 11.63
CA ILE A 441 -5.72 7.07 11.72
C ILE A 441 -5.32 8.20 10.76
N ARG A 442 -5.75 8.17 9.50
CA ARG A 442 -5.51 9.26 8.53
C ARG A 442 -6.03 10.61 9.03
N HIS A 443 -7.25 10.64 9.60
CA HIS A 443 -7.82 11.84 10.21
C HIS A 443 -6.93 12.41 11.34
N ALA A 444 -6.21 11.56 12.06
CA ALA A 444 -5.29 11.96 13.11
C ALA A 444 -3.94 12.49 12.57
N VAL A 445 -3.37 11.86 11.54
CA VAL A 445 -1.95 12.02 11.18
C VAL A 445 -1.68 12.80 9.89
N ASP A 446 -2.64 12.87 8.97
CA ASP A 446 -2.46 13.57 7.69
C ASP A 446 -2.13 15.05 7.90
N PHE A 447 -1.36 15.63 6.96
CA PHE A 447 -1.03 17.06 6.87
C PHE A 447 -0.45 17.65 8.17
N GLY A 448 0.37 16.87 8.86
CA GLY A 448 1.07 17.31 10.05
C GLY A 448 0.24 17.28 11.33
N GLY A 449 -0.77 16.41 11.41
CA GLY A 449 -1.62 16.24 12.60
C GLY A 449 -0.91 15.72 13.85
N LEU A 450 0.36 15.31 13.75
CA LEU A 450 1.21 14.86 14.86
C LEU A 450 2.33 15.86 15.17
N ASP A 451 2.73 15.90 16.45
CA ASP A 451 3.96 16.57 16.87
C ASP A 451 5.20 15.97 16.18
N GLU A 452 6.33 16.67 16.22
CA GLU A 452 7.51 16.31 15.42
C GLU A 452 8.04 14.90 15.74
N ASP A 453 8.23 14.59 17.02
CA ASP A 453 8.73 13.29 17.47
C ASP A 453 7.73 12.17 17.15
N SER A 454 6.44 12.42 17.39
CA SER A 454 5.36 11.48 17.09
C SER A 454 5.22 11.21 15.60
N HIS A 455 5.40 12.21 14.75
CA HIS A 455 5.41 12.04 13.30
C HIS A 455 6.56 11.14 12.86
N ASP A 456 7.76 11.39 13.38
CA ASP A 456 8.95 10.64 13.06
C ASP A 456 8.81 9.16 13.45
N GLU A 457 8.28 8.89 14.64
CA GLU A 457 7.98 7.54 15.08
C GLU A 457 6.86 6.90 14.25
N PHE A 458 5.79 7.64 13.98
CA PHE A 458 4.60 7.16 13.27
C PHE A 458 4.93 6.62 11.88
N TYR A 459 5.54 7.46 11.02
CA TYR A 459 5.93 7.08 9.66
C TYR A 459 7.19 6.19 9.62
N GLY A 460 7.88 6.05 10.75
CA GLY A 460 9.04 5.18 10.91
C GLY A 460 8.68 3.82 11.52
N SER A 461 8.89 3.69 12.82
CA SER A 461 8.83 2.40 13.53
C SER A 461 7.38 1.93 13.71
N PHE A 462 6.43 2.84 13.93
CA PHE A 462 5.04 2.48 14.21
C PHE A 462 4.33 1.94 12.97
N THR A 463 4.49 2.56 11.80
CA THR A 463 3.96 2.02 10.53
C THR A 463 4.52 0.62 10.25
N ALA A 464 5.79 0.35 10.58
CA ALA A 464 6.35 -0.99 10.48
C ALA A 464 5.67 -1.97 11.46
N THR A 465 5.30 -1.52 12.66
CA THR A 465 4.48 -2.29 13.61
C THR A 465 3.05 -2.54 13.09
N LEU A 466 2.36 -1.53 12.56
CA LEU A 466 1.05 -1.70 11.94
C LEU A 466 1.10 -2.73 10.80
N ASN A 467 2.08 -2.60 9.91
CA ASN A 467 2.25 -3.52 8.80
C ASN A 467 2.51 -4.95 9.28
N ARG A 468 3.36 -5.13 10.30
CA ARG A 468 3.65 -6.44 10.91
C ARG A 468 2.41 -7.07 11.54
N SER A 469 1.53 -6.26 12.13
CA SER A 469 0.36 -6.72 12.87
C SER A 469 -0.83 -7.10 11.99
N VAL A 470 -1.11 -6.33 10.93
CA VAL A 470 -2.36 -6.49 10.13
C VAL A 470 -2.17 -6.46 8.61
N THR A 471 -0.99 -6.13 8.10
CA THR A 471 -0.66 -6.13 6.66
C THR A 471 0.27 -7.29 6.31
N GLY A 472 0.31 -8.35 7.13
CA GLY A 472 1.14 -9.51 6.84
C GLY A 472 0.59 -10.38 5.72
N PRO A 473 1.31 -11.47 5.40
CA PRO A 473 1.00 -12.32 4.26
C PRO A 473 -0.24 -13.18 4.52
N GLN A 474 -0.72 -13.81 3.45
CA GLN A 474 -1.71 -14.87 3.53
C GLN A 474 -1.21 -16.04 4.37
N LEU A 475 -2.14 -16.75 5.01
CA LEU A 475 -1.83 -17.88 5.90
C LEU A 475 -0.96 -18.95 5.20
N ASP A 476 -1.24 -19.22 3.93
CA ASP A 476 -0.49 -20.19 3.12
C ASP A 476 1.00 -19.86 3.08
N ARG A 477 1.41 -18.57 3.05
CA ARG A 477 2.83 -18.21 3.06
C ARG A 477 3.52 -18.47 4.39
N HIS A 478 2.80 -18.42 5.50
CA HIS A 478 3.36 -18.81 6.78
C HIS A 478 3.46 -20.33 6.91
N GLU A 479 2.51 -21.08 6.35
CA GLU A 479 2.59 -22.54 6.25
C GLU A 479 3.79 -22.95 5.37
N GLU A 480 3.96 -22.31 4.22
CA GLU A 480 5.12 -22.48 3.34
C GLU A 480 6.43 -22.12 4.05
N LEU A 481 6.49 -20.98 4.76
CA LEU A 481 7.68 -20.57 5.50
C LEU A 481 8.06 -21.60 6.58
N LEU A 482 7.09 -22.13 7.33
CA LEU A 482 7.33 -23.19 8.31
C LEU A 482 7.89 -24.45 7.63
N ALA A 483 7.29 -24.87 6.52
CA ALA A 483 7.77 -26.02 5.75
C ALA A 483 9.20 -25.83 5.21
N LEU A 484 9.55 -24.60 4.81
CA LEU A 484 10.90 -24.23 4.35
C LEU A 484 11.93 -24.21 5.49
N LEU A 485 11.53 -23.76 6.69
CA LEU A 485 12.35 -23.80 7.90
C LEU A 485 12.64 -25.25 8.32
N GLU A 486 11.61 -26.09 8.34
CA GLU A 486 11.71 -27.52 8.67
C GLU A 486 12.55 -28.30 7.65
N ALA A 487 12.45 -27.95 6.35
CA ALA A 487 13.30 -28.52 5.31
C ALA A 487 14.75 -27.99 5.32
N GLY A 488 15.07 -26.99 6.14
CA GLY A 488 16.41 -26.38 6.24
C GLY A 488 16.84 -25.56 5.01
N VAL A 489 15.91 -25.24 4.12
CA VAL A 489 16.14 -24.35 2.96
C VAL A 489 16.21 -22.89 3.41
N VAL A 490 15.34 -22.54 4.35
CA VAL A 490 15.34 -21.24 5.05
C VAL A 490 15.79 -21.46 6.49
N SER A 491 16.47 -20.47 7.06
CA SER A 491 16.76 -20.40 8.50
C SER A 491 16.67 -18.97 8.99
N VAL A 492 16.42 -18.77 10.30
CA VAL A 492 16.35 -17.45 10.96
C VAL A 492 17.31 -17.41 12.15
N PRO A 493 18.64 -17.46 11.95
CA PRO A 493 19.55 -17.86 13.03
C PRO A 493 20.09 -16.70 13.90
N PHE A 494 19.79 -15.43 13.56
CA PHE A 494 20.57 -14.31 14.07
C PHE A 494 19.94 -13.50 15.21
N GLY A 495 18.68 -13.77 15.55
CA GLY A 495 17.95 -12.93 16.50
C GLY A 495 17.65 -11.51 15.96
N PRO A 496 17.16 -10.62 16.83
CA PRO A 496 16.89 -9.22 16.49
C PRO A 496 18.15 -8.42 16.17
N ALA A 497 18.02 -7.46 15.24
CA ALA A 497 19.02 -6.46 14.87
C ALA A 497 20.43 -7.01 14.56
N PRO A 498 20.56 -8.04 13.69
CA PRO A 498 21.87 -8.57 13.37
C PRO A 498 22.71 -7.56 12.60
N ARG A 499 24.03 -7.69 12.76
CA ARG A 499 25.01 -6.91 12.03
C ARG A 499 25.28 -7.55 10.68
N VAL A 500 25.34 -6.73 9.62
CA VAL A 500 25.65 -7.16 8.25
C VAL A 500 26.87 -6.40 7.75
N GLU A 501 27.92 -7.11 7.37
CA GLU A 501 29.20 -6.54 6.94
C GLU A 501 29.74 -7.28 5.71
N TRP A 502 30.52 -6.60 4.88
CA TRP A 502 31.29 -7.23 3.80
C TRP A 502 32.71 -7.50 4.32
N ASP A 503 33.17 -8.76 4.27
CA ASP A 503 34.48 -9.15 4.81
C ASP A 503 35.62 -9.11 3.78
N GLY A 504 35.35 -8.62 2.57
CA GLY A 504 36.28 -8.62 1.43
C GLY A 504 35.99 -9.72 0.42
N ARG A 505 35.28 -10.79 0.81
CA ARG A 505 34.97 -11.93 -0.05
C ARG A 505 33.49 -12.30 -0.07
N ALA A 506 32.82 -12.21 1.07
CA ALA A 506 31.42 -12.56 1.23
C ALA A 506 30.74 -11.59 2.21
N TRP A 507 29.41 -11.63 2.24
CA TRP A 507 28.65 -10.98 3.30
C TRP A 507 28.76 -11.82 4.57
N ARG A 508 28.89 -11.16 5.72
CA ARG A 508 28.86 -11.78 7.03
C ARG A 508 27.72 -11.20 7.84
N ILE A 509 26.85 -12.07 8.34
CA ILE A 509 25.72 -11.69 9.18
C ILE A 509 25.98 -12.28 10.56
N SER A 510 25.92 -11.44 11.59
CA SER A 510 26.23 -11.84 12.96
C SER A 510 25.16 -11.35 13.93
N SER A 511 24.74 -12.22 14.84
CA SER A 511 23.81 -11.89 15.91
C SER A 511 24.40 -10.83 16.84
N THR A 512 23.56 -9.94 17.34
CA THR A 512 23.98 -8.88 18.29
C THR A 512 23.32 -9.01 19.66
N ARG A 513 22.27 -9.83 19.78
CA ARG A 513 21.45 -9.98 20.99
C ARG A 513 21.22 -11.42 21.44
N LEU A 514 22.03 -12.36 20.92
CA LEU A 514 22.01 -13.75 21.39
C LEU A 514 23.05 -13.95 22.49
N GLY A 515 22.72 -14.70 23.53
CA GLY A 515 23.64 -15.03 24.62
C GLY A 515 24.90 -15.75 24.13
N THR A 516 24.71 -16.70 23.20
CA THR A 516 25.77 -17.32 22.40
C THR A 516 25.78 -16.71 21.02
N GLY A 517 26.83 -15.95 20.71
CA GLY A 517 26.98 -15.30 19.40
C GLY A 517 26.97 -16.30 18.24
N HIS A 518 26.17 -16.00 17.22
CA HIS A 518 26.09 -16.75 15.96
C HIS A 518 26.46 -15.85 14.78
N GLY A 519 27.17 -16.39 13.79
CA GLY A 519 27.43 -15.68 12.56
C GLY A 519 27.64 -16.62 11.39
N ALA A 520 27.20 -16.20 10.21
CA ALA A 520 27.25 -17.02 9.00
C ALA A 520 27.63 -16.17 7.77
N PRO A 521 28.39 -16.75 6.83
CA PRO A 521 28.67 -16.12 5.55
C PRO A 521 27.48 -16.24 4.60
N ALA A 522 27.33 -15.29 3.68
CA ALA A 522 26.40 -15.33 2.57
C ALA A 522 27.05 -14.82 1.27
N ASP A 523 26.77 -15.49 0.17
CA ASP A 523 27.26 -15.10 -1.16
C ASP A 523 26.54 -13.86 -1.68
N TRP A 524 25.27 -13.69 -1.31
CA TRP A 524 24.42 -12.60 -1.76
C TRP A 524 23.69 -11.93 -0.60
N LEU A 525 23.50 -10.61 -0.71
CA LEU A 525 22.68 -9.82 0.21
C LEU A 525 21.50 -9.20 -0.55
N ALA A 526 20.30 -9.33 -0.01
CA ALA A 526 19.12 -8.64 -0.51
C ALA A 526 18.29 -8.10 0.65
N TYR A 527 17.70 -6.92 0.49
CA TYR A 527 16.69 -6.40 1.42
C TYR A 527 15.33 -6.47 0.74
N ALA A 528 14.50 -7.41 1.17
CA ALA A 528 13.14 -7.60 0.67
C ALA A 528 12.15 -6.71 1.43
N THR A 529 12.37 -5.40 1.32
CA THR A 529 11.52 -4.36 1.92
C THR A 529 11.10 -3.37 0.85
N SER A 530 9.81 -3.06 0.76
CA SER A 530 9.36 -1.92 -0.02
C SER A 530 9.70 -0.65 0.77
N GLY A 531 10.70 0.10 0.29
CA GLY A 531 11.08 1.36 0.91
C GLY A 531 9.96 2.40 0.82
N GLN A 532 9.95 3.33 1.78
CA GLN A 532 9.17 4.55 1.64
C GLN A 532 9.72 5.38 0.48
N PRO A 533 8.89 6.21 -0.19
CA PRO A 533 9.40 7.14 -1.20
C PRO A 533 10.52 7.98 -0.58
N ASP A 534 11.61 8.17 -1.31
CA ASP A 534 12.68 9.06 -0.91
C ASP A 534 13.00 9.99 -2.07
N VAL A 535 12.46 11.21 -2.02
CA VAL A 535 12.64 12.19 -3.10
C VAL A 535 14.08 12.67 -3.22
N GLU A 536 14.87 12.56 -2.15
CA GLU A 536 16.29 12.95 -2.12
C GLU A 536 17.21 11.80 -2.57
N ALA A 537 16.77 10.55 -2.42
CA ALA A 537 17.51 9.34 -2.83
C ALA A 537 16.73 8.49 -3.86
N THR A 538 16.28 9.12 -4.95
CA THR A 538 15.49 8.49 -6.01
C THR A 538 16.31 8.20 -7.27
N GLY A 539 15.98 7.10 -7.94
CA GLY A 539 16.46 6.76 -9.29
C GLY A 539 15.55 7.29 -10.40
N SER A 540 14.49 8.04 -10.06
CA SER A 540 13.59 8.66 -11.04
C SER A 540 14.19 9.95 -11.59
N PRO A 541 14.46 10.06 -12.92
CA PRO A 541 14.97 11.28 -13.53
C PRO A 541 14.04 12.48 -13.32
N LEU A 542 12.72 12.27 -13.41
CA LEU A 542 11.72 13.32 -13.18
C LEU A 542 11.78 13.89 -11.76
N LEU A 543 11.86 13.03 -10.74
CA LEU A 543 11.92 13.50 -9.36
C LEU A 543 13.23 14.22 -9.08
N ALA A 544 14.34 13.72 -9.62
CA ALA A 544 15.62 14.39 -9.54
C ALA A 544 15.59 15.78 -10.19
N ASP A 545 15.01 15.93 -11.39
CA ASP A 545 14.80 17.23 -12.05
C ASP A 545 13.93 18.17 -11.23
N LEU A 546 12.80 17.68 -10.72
CA LEU A 546 11.88 18.48 -9.91
C LEU A 546 12.53 18.98 -8.62
N LEU A 547 13.31 18.13 -7.94
CA LEU A 547 14.01 18.49 -6.72
C LEU A 547 15.15 19.49 -7.02
N ALA A 548 15.98 19.21 -8.02
CA ALA A 548 17.08 20.09 -8.43
C ALA A 548 16.57 21.46 -8.90
N GLY A 549 15.43 21.50 -9.59
CA GLY A 549 14.74 22.72 -10.01
C GLY A 549 13.97 23.43 -8.89
N GLY A 550 13.98 22.91 -7.67
CA GLY A 550 13.29 23.49 -6.51
C GLY A 550 11.76 23.47 -6.61
N ARG A 551 11.18 22.66 -7.50
CA ARG A 551 9.73 22.58 -7.73
C ARG A 551 9.00 21.63 -6.79
N ILE A 552 9.75 20.72 -6.18
CA ILE A 552 9.30 19.91 -5.05
C ILE A 552 10.31 20.06 -3.91
N ARG A 553 9.87 19.75 -2.70
CA ARG A 553 10.74 19.50 -1.56
C ARG A 553 10.28 18.26 -0.81
N ARG A 554 11.16 17.74 0.03
CA ARG A 554 10.85 16.68 0.98
C ARG A 554 9.85 17.16 2.03
N HIS A 555 8.85 16.35 2.37
CA HIS A 555 7.93 16.63 3.47
C HIS A 555 8.68 16.64 4.81
N ARG A 556 8.49 17.69 5.60
CA ARG A 556 9.17 17.93 6.89
C ARG A 556 10.68 17.63 6.81
N PRO A 557 11.52 18.53 6.28
CA PRO A 557 12.96 18.27 6.10
C PRO A 557 13.72 17.85 7.38
N GLY A 558 13.23 18.23 8.57
CA GLY A 558 13.78 17.80 9.86
C GLY A 558 13.38 16.40 10.32
N ALA A 559 12.31 15.83 9.75
CA ALA A 559 11.85 14.48 10.04
C ALA A 559 12.83 13.44 9.47
N ARG A 560 13.03 12.29 10.12
CA ARG A 560 13.89 11.20 9.63
C ARG A 560 13.15 10.18 8.77
N SER A 561 11.88 9.93 9.08
CA SER A 561 11.08 8.87 8.46
C SER A 561 10.14 9.36 7.37
N SER A 562 9.94 10.67 7.26
CA SER A 562 9.14 11.32 6.23
C SER A 562 10.04 11.75 5.08
N ARG A 563 9.90 11.11 3.91
CA ARG A 563 10.81 11.30 2.76
C ARG A 563 10.09 11.45 1.41
N GLY A 564 8.76 11.44 1.43
CA GLY A 564 7.94 11.75 0.26
C GLY A 564 7.95 13.24 -0.10
N VAL A 565 7.12 13.58 -1.09
CA VAL A 565 6.90 14.94 -1.56
C VAL A 565 6.07 15.71 -0.55
N ASP A 566 6.48 16.93 -0.20
CA ASP A 566 5.64 17.84 0.57
C ASP A 566 4.46 18.32 -0.28
N ILE A 567 3.24 18.17 0.22
CA ILE A 567 2.01 18.49 -0.51
C ILE A 567 1.02 19.27 0.36
N THR A 568 0.20 20.09 -0.27
CA THR A 568 -0.96 20.71 0.37
C THR A 568 -2.12 19.72 0.53
N ALA A 569 -3.15 20.10 1.30
CA ALA A 569 -4.39 19.33 1.42
C ALA A 569 -5.08 19.03 0.07
N ASP A 570 -4.85 19.92 -0.91
CA ASP A 570 -5.36 19.82 -2.28
C ASP A 570 -4.41 19.06 -3.23
N GLN A 571 -3.43 18.32 -2.68
CA GLN A 571 -2.45 17.49 -3.40
C GLN A 571 -1.47 18.28 -4.28
N HIS A 572 -1.31 19.59 -4.08
CA HIS A 572 -0.32 20.38 -4.80
C HIS A 572 1.07 20.23 -4.17
N PRO A 573 2.13 19.92 -4.94
CA PRO A 573 3.47 19.85 -4.38
C PRO A 573 3.96 21.23 -3.96
N VAL A 574 4.72 21.26 -2.87
CA VAL A 574 5.33 22.48 -2.32
C VAL A 574 6.76 22.61 -2.85
N ALA A 575 7.07 23.76 -3.44
CA ALA A 575 8.39 24.10 -3.92
C ALA A 575 9.37 24.42 -2.77
N ALA A 576 10.66 24.50 -3.09
CA ALA A 576 11.71 24.82 -2.12
C ALA A 576 11.51 26.19 -1.44
N ASP A 577 10.89 27.14 -2.13
CA ASP A 577 10.54 28.47 -1.60
C ASP A 577 9.25 28.49 -0.73
N GLY A 578 8.61 27.32 -0.55
CA GLY A 578 7.40 27.15 0.24
C GLY A 578 6.09 27.44 -0.52
N ARG A 579 6.14 27.80 -1.81
CA ARG A 579 4.93 28.04 -2.61
C ARG A 579 4.43 26.73 -3.24
N PRO A 580 3.11 26.47 -3.23
CA PRO A 580 2.56 25.32 -3.92
C PRO A 580 2.50 25.54 -5.43
N ASP A 581 2.85 24.52 -6.22
CA ASP A 581 2.57 24.51 -7.66
C ASP A 581 1.11 24.07 -7.91
N ARG A 582 0.23 25.07 -8.10
CA ARG A 582 -1.21 24.85 -8.31
C ARG A 582 -1.57 24.16 -9.63
N LYS A 583 -0.63 24.03 -10.57
CA LYS A 583 -0.87 23.32 -11.83
C LYS A 583 -0.46 21.85 -11.76
N VAL A 584 0.19 21.42 -10.68
CA VAL A 584 0.64 20.04 -10.49
C VAL A 584 -0.11 19.42 -9.32
N ARG A 585 -0.51 18.16 -9.45
CA ARG A 585 -1.14 17.38 -8.39
C ARG A 585 -0.42 16.05 -8.24
N VAL A 586 -0.02 15.68 -7.03
CA VAL A 586 0.72 14.44 -6.75
C VAL A 586 -0.23 13.45 -6.09
N LEU A 587 -0.25 12.20 -6.56
CA LEU A 587 -1.12 11.16 -6.01
C LEU A 587 -0.36 9.84 -5.85
N GLY A 588 -0.71 9.09 -4.80
CA GLY A 588 -0.16 7.76 -4.56
C GLY A 588 1.08 7.76 -3.68
N PRO A 589 1.95 6.74 -3.80
CA PRO A 589 3.06 6.49 -2.87
C PRO A 589 3.96 7.70 -2.59
N LEU A 590 4.15 8.63 -3.53
CA LEU A 590 4.97 9.82 -3.33
C LEU A 590 4.47 10.76 -2.23
N CYS A 591 3.19 10.69 -1.87
CA CYS A 591 2.60 11.52 -0.82
C CYS A 591 2.84 10.96 0.59
N GLU A 592 3.47 9.77 0.71
CA GLU A 592 3.66 9.14 2.03
C GLU A 592 4.52 10.03 2.94
N GLY A 593 4.03 10.22 4.17
CA GLY A 593 4.59 11.16 5.14
C GLY A 593 3.72 12.41 5.29
N ALA A 594 3.31 13.01 4.18
CA ALA A 594 2.29 14.07 4.19
C ALA A 594 0.89 13.48 4.41
N THR A 595 0.63 12.31 3.82
CA THR A 595 -0.56 11.49 4.07
C THR A 595 -0.19 10.05 4.37
N PHE A 596 -1.08 9.33 5.04
CA PHE A 596 -0.83 7.95 5.46
C PHE A 596 -1.44 6.89 4.54
N TYR A 597 -0.61 5.90 4.22
CA TYR A 597 -0.95 4.62 3.59
C TYR A 597 -1.43 4.76 2.15
N ASN A 598 -0.51 5.10 1.25
CA ASN A 598 -0.80 5.36 -0.17
C ASN A 598 -0.50 4.19 -1.13
N HIS A 599 -0.10 3.02 -0.60
CA HIS A 599 0.50 1.91 -1.37
C HIS A 599 -0.46 0.79 -1.84
N TYR A 600 -1.78 1.02 -1.84
CA TYR A 600 -2.77 -0.02 -2.07
C TYR A 600 -3.58 0.18 -3.36
N VAL A 601 -4.01 -0.92 -4.00
CA VAL A 601 -4.96 -0.88 -5.12
C VAL A 601 -6.36 -0.60 -4.57
N PRO A 602 -7.22 0.19 -5.25
CA PRO A 602 -8.54 0.49 -4.72
C PRO A 602 -9.39 -0.78 -4.47
N SER A 603 -10.30 -0.65 -3.50
CA SER A 603 -11.13 -1.71 -2.94
C SER A 603 -12.60 -1.26 -3.00
N PRO A 604 -13.53 -2.16 -3.31
CA PRO A 604 -14.97 -1.88 -3.37
C PRO A 604 -15.63 -1.86 -1.98
N GLY A 605 -16.92 -1.52 -1.93
CA GLY A 605 -17.76 -1.71 -0.74
C GLY A 605 -17.60 -0.66 0.37
N GLY A 606 -16.99 0.48 0.08
CA GLY A 606 -16.83 1.59 1.01
C GLY A 606 -16.03 2.75 0.42
N ARG A 607 -15.73 3.75 1.25
CA ARG A 607 -14.91 4.90 0.86
C ARG A 607 -13.50 4.42 0.50
N ASN A 608 -13.01 4.83 -0.67
CA ASN A 608 -11.65 4.57 -1.12
C ASN A 608 -10.83 5.85 -1.27
N ARG A 609 -9.82 6.05 -0.41
CA ARG A 609 -9.00 7.27 -0.43
C ARG A 609 -8.36 7.56 -1.80
N ALA A 610 -7.85 6.54 -2.49
CA ALA A 610 -7.18 6.73 -3.78
C ALA A 610 -8.10 7.31 -4.86
N LEU A 611 -9.31 6.75 -5.01
CA LEU A 611 -10.29 7.23 -5.98
C LEU A 611 -10.95 8.54 -5.51
N ALA A 612 -11.15 8.74 -4.20
CA ALA A 612 -11.65 9.99 -3.65
C ALA A 612 -10.67 11.16 -3.87
N ASP A 613 -9.37 10.92 -3.73
CA ASP A 613 -8.35 11.93 -4.03
C ASP A 613 -8.28 12.24 -5.53
N ALA A 614 -8.34 11.21 -6.38
CA ALA A 614 -8.42 11.41 -7.83
C ALA A 614 -9.67 12.24 -8.20
N ASP A 615 -10.83 11.92 -7.64
CA ASP A 615 -12.10 12.61 -7.94
C ASP A 615 -12.06 14.08 -7.50
N ARG A 616 -11.60 14.35 -6.27
CA ARG A 616 -11.44 15.72 -5.76
C ARG A 616 -10.48 16.54 -6.65
N CYS A 617 -9.33 15.95 -6.98
CA CYS A 617 -8.30 16.60 -7.78
C CYS A 617 -8.76 16.88 -9.22
N VAL A 618 -9.43 15.91 -9.85
CA VAL A 618 -9.98 16.06 -11.20
C VAL A 618 -11.11 17.09 -11.22
N THR A 619 -12.02 17.06 -10.25
CA THR A 619 -13.10 18.04 -10.14
C THR A 619 -12.54 19.46 -10.05
N ALA A 620 -11.53 19.68 -9.19
CA ALA A 620 -10.87 20.97 -9.05
C ALA A 620 -10.16 21.39 -10.34
N ALA A 621 -9.39 20.48 -10.95
CA ALA A 621 -8.67 20.76 -12.20
C ALA A 621 -9.63 21.15 -13.34
N LEU A 622 -10.73 20.43 -13.51
CA LEU A 622 -11.73 20.73 -14.53
C LEU A 622 -12.44 22.06 -14.26
N ALA A 623 -12.75 22.39 -13.01
CA ALA A 623 -13.33 23.69 -12.67
C ALA A 623 -12.37 24.86 -13.00
N GLU A 624 -11.07 24.70 -12.73
CA GLU A 624 -10.03 25.68 -13.06
C GLU A 624 -9.90 25.87 -14.57
N LEU A 625 -9.89 24.79 -15.34
CA LEU A 625 -9.83 24.82 -16.81
C LEU A 625 -11.07 25.48 -17.40
N ALA A 626 -12.25 25.17 -16.85
CA ALA A 626 -13.52 25.73 -17.30
C ALA A 626 -13.63 27.24 -17.04
N ALA A 627 -13.00 27.75 -15.98
CA ALA A 627 -12.96 29.17 -15.64
C ALA A 627 -11.90 29.96 -16.45
N ALA A 628 -10.90 29.28 -17.01
CA ALA A 628 -9.84 29.89 -17.81
C ALA A 628 -10.26 30.16 -19.27
N GLU A 629 -11.38 29.58 -19.74
CA GLU A 629 -11.93 29.90 -21.06
C GLU A 629 -12.47 31.35 -21.06
N PRO A 630 -11.99 32.22 -21.97
CA PRO A 630 -12.48 33.60 -22.04
C PRO A 630 -13.97 33.62 -22.39
N ASP A 631 -14.76 34.32 -21.57
CA ASP A 631 -16.19 34.53 -21.77
C ASP A 631 -16.44 35.21 -23.12
N THR A 632 -16.77 34.43 -24.15
CA THR A 632 -17.11 34.92 -25.49
C THR A 632 -18.45 35.66 -25.53
N SER A 633 -19.18 35.77 -24.40
CA SER A 633 -20.49 36.45 -24.34
C SER A 633 -20.42 37.93 -23.95
N ARG A 634 -19.27 38.46 -23.52
CA ARG A 634 -19.09 39.90 -23.31
C ARG A 634 -18.70 40.60 -24.62
N SER A 635 -19.70 41.01 -25.39
CA SER A 635 -19.52 42.01 -26.43
C SER A 635 -18.91 43.28 -25.82
N PRO A 636 -17.88 43.90 -26.42
CA PRO A 636 -17.47 45.23 -26.01
C PRO A 636 -18.65 46.16 -26.27
N ALA A 637 -19.11 46.88 -25.24
CA ALA A 637 -20.02 48.00 -25.42
C ALA A 637 -19.34 49.02 -26.34
N GLN A 638 -20.01 49.35 -27.45
CA GLN A 638 -19.62 50.40 -28.38
C GLN A 638 -19.77 51.78 -27.75
#